data_AF-A0A291DL69-F1
#
_entry.id   AF-A0A291DL69-F1
#
_cell.length_a   1.000
_cell.length_b   1.000
_cell.length_c   1.000
_cell.angle_alpha   90.00
_cell.angle_beta   90.00
_cell.angle_gamma   90.00
#
_symmetry.space_group_name_H-M   'P 1'
#
loop_
_entity.id
_entity.type
_entity.pdbx_description
1 polymer ?
#
loop_
_entity_poly.entity_id
_entity_poly.type
_entity_poly.pdbx_seq_one_letter_code
_entity_poly.pdbx_strand_id
1 'polypeptide(L)'
;MVYPNFEKESSTCANCGNALFNDGAWTNQSYLTVRDNFMIAKFFQFEDGTDNMFCDANCLASFLSAEEVEIAESEELHASTGSAPIENYNELRAILEARSQPTFSAEVDMLFNDGDFEIGDWLTFIDEEYNPALRVKARVLNKEIHRSNPAENKATIGNYQLLESLISSDLTARQQQMNKPNSMYLIKLIPDNGVSFVDGEEKTTNITATIYKDGMDITSSVSADDILWFKVDKDGNHDTAWEDLYNQSGATVQVTSDDFTEVSSIRCALTIFDNHFVQAIYFLNGLRDVARKVLRLQTKDTITSVHISDTHYATDSIGRGDLENYGRSNSHIKNVAEFTNFVDVDYVVLNGDTHDGSTANKNIALSNYREAVSTLGMSNAPYFVTWGNHCNNSWGDNVTNSITKTVKNYQPKTAMTSLHGKLRQVITHEEMYQIATRPSTIFNIVENPLDKKGYYYYDVPDKKNRVIILNAQDVPISLDDDGFAKYIDINVSGYRQAQIKWLYDVLKNTPTDTTVSIYQHYPFGKRYKTDMDYYAYNYEMIDGIIDSFVTGGTYSRTYNANTDFAASISCDFEGHKGTLAFLAHGHMHNDRISKDTNGTVNYSIGCSVSRPKKDQGDRPLGVLEEDLWDVVVLNTKTRHVDLIRFGKGTDRSFDY
;
A
#
# COMPACT_ATOMS: atom_id res chain seq x y z
N MET A 1 -20.90 -31.83 40.67
CA MET A 1 -19.46 -31.85 40.34
C MET A 1 -18.69 -32.10 41.62
N VAL A 2 -17.88 -33.16 41.66
CA VAL A 2 -16.95 -33.45 42.73
C VAL A 2 -15.59 -32.92 42.25
N TYR A 3 -14.96 -32.02 43.01
CA TYR A 3 -13.60 -31.56 42.70
C TYR A 3 -12.57 -32.65 43.08
N PRO A 4 -11.46 -32.79 42.35
CA PRO A 4 -10.43 -33.79 42.66
C PRO A 4 -9.80 -33.50 44.03
N ASN A 5 -9.60 -34.55 44.83
CA ASN A 5 -8.69 -34.50 45.97
C ASN A 5 -7.26 -34.49 45.41
N PHE A 6 -6.61 -33.32 45.41
CA PHE A 6 -5.19 -33.22 45.09
C PHE A 6 -4.37 -33.63 46.31
N GLU A 7 -3.47 -34.60 46.15
CA GLU A 7 -2.46 -34.92 47.15
C GLU A 7 -1.51 -33.72 47.30
N LYS A 8 -1.29 -33.26 48.54
CA LYS A 8 -0.39 -32.16 48.86
C LYS A 8 1.06 -32.61 48.66
N GLU A 9 1.64 -32.33 47.51
CA GLU A 9 3.10 -32.30 47.38
C GLU A 9 3.63 -30.99 47.99
N SER A 10 4.67 -31.09 48.82
CA SER A 10 5.27 -29.98 49.53
C SER A 10 6.07 -29.09 48.58
N SER A 11 5.49 -28.01 48.05
CA SER A 11 6.25 -27.03 47.25
C SER A 11 7.14 -26.16 48.13
N THR A 12 8.40 -25.96 47.72
CA THR A 12 9.41 -25.14 48.42
C THR A 12 9.87 -23.98 47.56
N CYS A 13 10.25 -22.86 48.17
CA CYS A 13 10.82 -21.71 47.47
C CYS A 13 12.13 -22.09 46.75
N ALA A 14 12.24 -21.78 45.47
CA ALA A 14 13.39 -22.12 44.63
C ALA A 14 14.70 -21.44 45.05
N ASN A 15 14.63 -20.27 45.70
CA ASN A 15 15.83 -19.58 46.21
C ASN A 15 16.17 -19.99 47.66
N CYS A 16 15.21 -19.88 48.60
CA CYS A 16 15.50 -20.04 50.03
C CYS A 16 15.12 -21.41 50.62
N GLY A 17 14.47 -22.29 49.85
CA GLY A 17 14.09 -23.64 50.28
C GLY A 17 12.92 -23.71 51.27
N ASN A 18 12.35 -22.57 51.69
CA ASN A 18 11.24 -22.55 52.64
C ASN A 18 9.98 -23.21 52.06
N ALA A 19 9.27 -24.00 52.88
CA ALA A 19 7.98 -24.56 52.50
C ALA A 19 6.98 -23.44 52.20
N LEU A 20 6.37 -23.48 51.03
CA LEU A 20 5.41 -22.46 50.59
C LEU A 20 4.04 -22.68 51.22
N PHE A 21 3.72 -23.91 51.62
CA PHE A 21 2.46 -24.29 52.26
C PHE A 21 2.70 -24.76 53.69
N ASN A 22 2.09 -24.08 54.67
CA ASN A 22 2.01 -24.61 56.04
C ASN A 22 0.81 -25.54 56.17
N ASP A 23 1.00 -26.70 56.80
CA ASP A 23 -0.03 -27.71 56.95
C ASP A 23 -1.21 -27.25 57.80
N GLY A 24 -2.26 -26.74 57.14
CA GLY A 24 -3.60 -26.64 57.72
C GLY A 24 -4.34 -25.31 57.53
N ALA A 25 -3.75 -24.28 56.91
CA ALA A 25 -4.45 -23.02 56.68
C ALA A 25 -4.29 -22.52 55.23
N TRP A 26 -5.41 -22.15 54.60
CA TRP A 26 -5.39 -21.36 53.37
C TRP A 26 -4.79 -19.99 53.68
N THR A 27 -3.61 -19.70 53.13
CA THR A 27 -2.97 -18.39 53.26
C THR A 27 -3.35 -17.53 52.04
N ASN A 28 -3.68 -16.25 52.26
CA ASN A 28 -3.86 -15.26 51.18
C ASN A 28 -2.50 -14.77 50.62
N GLN A 29 -1.46 -15.58 50.69
CA GLN A 29 -0.12 -15.20 50.21
C GLN A 29 -0.02 -15.44 48.69
N SER A 30 0.43 -14.41 47.99
CA SER A 30 0.75 -14.47 46.56
C SER A 30 2.18 -14.97 46.39
N TYR A 31 2.38 -15.98 45.55
CA TYR A 31 3.70 -16.51 45.19
C TYR A 31 4.06 -16.08 43.76
N LEU A 32 5.36 -16.02 43.46
CA LEU A 32 5.88 -15.58 42.16
C LEU A 32 6.46 -16.76 41.40
N THR A 33 6.17 -16.87 40.11
CA THR A 33 6.77 -17.86 39.19
C THR A 33 7.32 -17.15 37.95
N VAL A 34 8.39 -17.69 37.37
CA VAL A 34 9.06 -17.15 36.18
C VAL A 34 9.05 -18.21 35.08
N ARG A 35 8.51 -17.85 33.90
CA ARG A 35 8.51 -18.70 32.70
C ARG A 35 8.50 -17.83 31.44
N ASP A 36 9.23 -18.25 30.40
CA ASP A 36 9.18 -17.68 29.04
C ASP A 36 9.24 -16.14 28.99
N ASN A 37 10.11 -15.53 29.80
CA ASN A 37 10.30 -14.07 29.93
C ASN A 37 9.09 -13.26 30.45
N PHE A 38 8.12 -13.89 31.12
CA PHE A 38 7.00 -13.20 31.79
C PHE A 38 6.93 -13.52 33.30
N MET A 39 6.46 -12.55 34.09
CA MET A 39 6.17 -12.72 35.52
C MET A 39 4.66 -12.90 35.72
N ILE A 40 4.24 -14.03 36.29
CA ILE A 40 2.82 -14.31 36.56
C ILE A 40 2.58 -14.24 38.07
N ALA A 41 1.67 -13.36 38.48
CA ALA A 41 1.25 -13.21 39.88
C ALA A 41 -0.22 -13.60 40.03
N LYS A 42 -0.47 -14.91 40.19
CA LYS A 42 -1.64 -15.60 40.80
C LYS A 42 -1.76 -17.04 40.27
N PHE A 43 -2.25 -17.91 41.14
CA PHE A 43 -2.18 -19.37 41.09
C PHE A 43 -2.94 -20.04 39.93
N PHE A 44 -2.27 -20.92 39.17
CA PHE A 44 -2.82 -22.13 38.55
C PHE A 44 -1.72 -23.20 38.56
N GLN A 45 -1.98 -24.38 39.12
CA GLN A 45 -1.08 -25.52 39.03
C GLN A 45 -1.33 -26.24 37.70
N PHE A 46 -0.29 -26.44 36.89
CA PHE A 46 -0.36 -27.22 35.64
C PHE A 46 0.26 -28.61 35.82
N GLU A 47 -0.17 -29.57 34.99
CA GLU A 47 0.05 -31.02 35.15
C GLU A 47 1.51 -31.51 35.03
N ASP A 48 2.47 -30.66 34.66
CA ASP A 48 3.86 -31.07 34.39
C ASP A 48 4.84 -30.88 35.56
N GLY A 49 4.45 -30.15 36.61
CA GLY A 49 5.20 -30.06 37.88
C GLY A 49 6.53 -29.29 37.83
N THR A 50 6.78 -28.44 36.84
CA THR A 50 8.11 -27.81 36.61
C THR A 50 8.29 -26.35 37.08
N ASP A 51 7.48 -25.83 38.00
CA ASP A 51 7.53 -24.40 38.37
C ASP A 51 8.69 -24.00 39.33
N ASN A 52 9.43 -22.94 38.98
CA ASN A 52 10.34 -22.22 39.88
C ASN A 52 9.56 -21.20 40.73
N MET A 53 9.04 -21.63 41.88
CA MET A 53 8.23 -20.78 42.76
C MET A 53 9.06 -20.03 43.81
N PHE A 54 8.79 -18.74 44.02
CA PHE A 54 9.48 -17.90 45.02
C PHE A 54 8.49 -17.37 46.07
N CYS A 55 8.92 -17.36 47.34
CA CYS A 55 8.06 -16.97 48.46
C CYS A 55 7.74 -15.47 48.52
N ASP A 56 8.59 -14.62 47.94
CA ASP A 56 8.38 -13.19 47.82
C ASP A 56 9.31 -12.58 46.74
N ALA A 57 9.10 -11.30 46.46
CA ALA A 57 9.87 -10.55 45.47
C ALA A 57 11.37 -10.43 45.82
N ASN A 58 11.73 -10.49 47.10
CA ASN A 58 13.14 -10.41 47.52
C ASN A 58 13.89 -11.71 47.20
N CYS A 59 13.24 -12.86 47.42
CA CYS A 59 13.79 -14.16 47.03
C CYS A 59 13.95 -14.27 45.51
N LEU A 60 13.01 -13.75 44.72
CA LEU A 60 13.15 -13.71 43.27
C LEU A 60 14.30 -12.79 42.84
N ALA A 61 14.37 -11.57 43.38
CA ALA A 61 15.41 -10.60 43.04
C ALA A 61 16.82 -11.11 43.37
N SER A 62 17.00 -11.78 44.52
CA SER A 62 18.29 -12.37 44.91
C SER A 62 18.71 -13.53 43.99
N PHE A 63 17.76 -14.34 43.52
CA PHE A 63 18.04 -15.43 42.59
C PHE A 63 18.50 -14.90 41.23
N LEU A 64 17.82 -13.87 40.70
CA LEU A 64 18.17 -13.23 39.44
C LEU A 64 19.50 -12.45 39.51
N SER A 65 19.84 -11.86 40.67
CA SER A 65 21.11 -11.16 40.86
C SER A 65 22.35 -12.07 40.92
N ALA A 66 22.17 -13.38 41.13
CA ALA A 66 23.28 -14.33 41.19
C ALA A 66 23.77 -14.79 39.80
N GLU A 67 23.02 -14.50 38.73
CA GLU A 67 23.38 -14.79 37.33
C GLU A 67 23.97 -13.57 36.59
N GLU A 68 24.80 -12.76 37.27
CA GLU A 68 25.57 -11.70 36.59
C GLU A 68 26.73 -12.30 35.78
N VAL A 69 26.65 -12.15 34.46
CA VAL A 69 27.79 -12.21 33.54
C VAL A 69 28.66 -10.98 33.78
N GLU A 70 29.93 -11.18 34.10
CA GLU A 70 30.95 -10.13 34.23
C GLU A 70 30.99 -9.23 32.99
N ILE A 71 30.67 -7.94 33.17
CA ILE A 71 31.18 -6.86 32.31
C ILE A 71 31.83 -5.84 33.24
N ALA A 72 33.13 -5.65 33.05
CA ALA A 72 33.98 -4.78 33.84
C ALA A 72 33.64 -3.28 33.63
N GLU A 73 33.30 -2.64 34.74
CA GLU A 73 33.49 -1.24 35.19
C GLU A 73 33.60 -0.08 34.15
N SER A 74 32.67 0.87 34.28
CA SER A 74 33.01 2.19 34.86
C SER A 74 31.76 2.88 35.45
N GLU A 75 31.92 3.40 36.66
CA GLU A 75 30.91 3.91 37.59
C GLU A 75 30.13 5.15 37.13
N GLU A 76 28.82 5.16 37.40
CA GLU A 76 28.13 6.21 38.16
C GLU A 76 26.80 5.62 38.68
N LEU A 77 26.78 5.21 39.97
CA LEU A 77 25.55 4.79 40.64
C LEU A 77 24.65 6.01 40.86
N HIS A 78 23.54 6.11 40.14
CA HIS A 78 22.49 7.08 40.43
C HIS A 78 21.74 6.67 41.71
N ALA A 79 21.95 7.43 42.79
CA ALA A 79 21.09 7.36 43.98
C ALA A 79 19.81 8.16 43.71
N SER A 80 18.65 7.53 43.89
CA SER A 80 17.35 8.19 43.64
C SER A 80 17.12 9.35 44.62
N THR A 81 16.45 10.40 44.15
CA THR A 81 16.19 11.62 44.94
C THR A 81 14.77 11.67 45.52
N GLY A 82 13.89 10.74 45.13
CA GLY A 82 12.50 10.66 45.53
C GLY A 82 12.25 9.90 46.83
N SER A 83 11.41 10.46 47.71
CA SER A 83 10.99 9.79 48.96
C SER A 83 9.72 8.94 48.79
N ALA A 84 9.09 8.99 47.62
CA ALA A 84 7.88 8.24 47.29
C ALA A 84 8.14 7.12 46.27
N PRO A 85 7.56 5.91 46.44
CA PRO A 85 7.74 4.78 45.51
C PRO A 85 7.36 5.08 44.05
N ILE A 86 6.40 5.98 43.83
CA ILE A 86 5.93 6.37 42.49
C ILE A 86 6.94 7.27 41.75
N GLU A 87 7.70 8.09 42.49
CA GLU A 87 8.74 8.95 41.93
C GLU A 87 9.94 8.10 41.52
N ASN A 88 10.34 7.16 42.38
CA ASN A 88 11.42 6.22 42.09
C ASN A 88 11.06 5.28 40.92
N TYR A 89 9.79 4.84 40.82
CA TYR A 89 9.30 4.07 39.67
C TYR A 89 9.37 4.86 38.36
N ASN A 90 8.94 6.13 38.37
CA ASN A 90 8.99 6.98 37.17
C ASN A 90 10.42 7.33 36.76
N GLU A 91 11.32 7.55 37.72
CA GLU A 91 12.73 7.85 37.50
C GLU A 91 13.48 6.62 36.94
N LEU A 92 13.28 5.44 37.53
CA LEU A 92 13.82 4.16 37.02
C LEU A 92 13.26 3.80 35.65
N ARG A 93 11.97 4.04 35.42
CA ARG A 93 11.32 3.83 34.12
C ARG A 93 11.93 4.73 33.05
N ALA A 94 12.16 6.01 33.33
CA ALA A 94 12.79 6.93 32.37
C ALA A 94 14.23 6.48 32.03
N ILE A 95 14.97 5.97 33.00
CA ILE A 95 16.32 5.43 32.80
C ILE A 95 16.28 4.13 31.98
N LEU A 96 15.32 3.23 32.26
CA LEU A 96 15.14 1.99 31.51
C LEU A 96 14.66 2.26 30.07
N GLU A 97 13.76 3.21 29.85
CA GLU A 97 13.33 3.65 28.52
C GLU A 97 14.51 4.26 27.74
N ALA A 98 15.42 5.00 28.40
CA ALA A 98 16.62 5.53 27.76
C ALA A 98 17.68 4.46 27.44
N ARG A 99 17.78 3.40 28.25
CA ARG A 99 18.84 2.38 28.15
C ARG A 99 18.43 1.08 27.46
N SER A 100 17.13 0.81 27.31
CA SER A 100 16.61 -0.44 26.73
C SER A 100 16.11 -0.29 25.28
N GLN A 101 16.26 0.88 24.68
CA GLN A 101 16.03 1.09 23.26
C GLN A 101 17.34 0.83 22.50
N PRO A 102 17.39 -0.07 21.51
CA PRO A 102 18.53 -0.14 20.61
C PRO A 102 18.71 1.24 19.94
N THR A 103 19.81 1.93 20.25
CA THR A 103 20.15 3.20 19.60
C THR A 103 20.62 2.91 18.18
N PHE A 104 19.68 2.85 17.24
CA PHE A 104 19.98 2.87 15.81
C PHE A 104 20.04 4.32 15.35
N SER A 105 21.17 4.69 14.76
CA SER A 105 21.34 5.94 14.03
C SER A 105 22.05 5.61 12.73
N ALA A 106 21.45 5.94 11.60
CA ALA A 106 22.03 5.75 10.28
C ALA A 106 22.09 7.07 9.53
N GLU A 107 23.13 7.24 8.73
CA GLU A 107 23.21 8.29 7.72
C GLU A 107 22.67 7.72 6.42
N VAL A 108 21.67 8.38 5.84
CA VAL A 108 21.05 7.96 4.59
C VAL A 108 21.28 9.04 3.53
N ASP A 109 21.83 8.61 2.39
CA ASP A 109 21.94 9.44 1.20
C ASP A 109 20.56 9.52 0.53
N MET A 110 20.03 10.74 0.38
CA MET A 110 18.67 10.94 -0.13
C MET A 110 18.59 12.16 -1.04
N LEU A 111 17.74 12.07 -2.05
CA LEU A 111 17.33 13.22 -2.86
C LEU A 111 16.09 13.82 -2.22
N PHE A 112 16.25 14.98 -1.57
CA PHE A 112 15.14 15.73 -0.96
C PHE A 112 15.42 17.22 -0.98
N ASN A 113 14.37 18.03 -1.07
CA ASN A 113 14.41 19.47 -0.87
C ASN A 113 14.22 19.82 0.61
N ASP A 114 14.63 21.05 1.00
CA ASP A 114 14.54 21.50 2.39
C ASP A 114 13.11 21.43 2.97
N GLY A 115 12.07 21.52 2.13
CA GLY A 115 10.68 21.44 2.56
C GLY A 115 10.01 20.06 2.49
N ASP A 116 10.73 18.99 2.11
CA ASP A 116 10.10 17.69 1.87
C ASP A 116 9.69 17.00 3.17
N PHE A 117 10.52 17.15 4.22
CA PHE A 117 10.30 16.68 5.58
C PHE A 117 11.13 17.53 6.56
N GLU A 118 10.66 17.56 7.81
CA GLU A 118 11.28 18.30 8.91
C GLU A 118 12.02 17.38 9.89
N ILE A 119 12.94 17.98 10.65
CA ILE A 119 13.56 17.28 11.79
C ILE A 119 12.44 16.89 12.76
N GLY A 120 12.35 15.61 13.08
CA GLY A 120 11.29 15.02 13.89
C GLY A 120 10.21 14.26 13.11
N ASP A 121 10.18 14.35 11.78
CA ASP A 121 9.28 13.56 10.93
C ASP A 121 9.68 12.09 10.88
N TRP A 122 8.74 11.22 10.53
CA TRP A 122 8.99 9.80 10.31
C TRP A 122 9.16 9.50 8.83
N LEU A 123 10.29 8.90 8.47
CA LEU A 123 10.58 8.41 7.14
C LEU A 123 10.64 6.89 7.14
N THR A 124 10.34 6.30 5.99
CA THR A 124 10.46 4.86 5.78
C THR A 124 11.61 4.58 4.84
N PHE A 125 12.50 3.66 5.22
CA PHE A 125 13.66 3.25 4.42
C PHE A 125 13.78 1.72 4.43
N ILE A 126 14.62 1.21 3.53
CA ILE A 126 14.88 -0.22 3.37
C ILE A 126 16.33 -0.46 3.80
N ASP A 127 16.53 -1.24 4.87
CA ASP A 127 17.85 -1.76 5.26
C ASP A 127 18.12 -3.03 4.45
N GLU A 128 19.04 -2.92 3.50
CA GLU A 128 19.41 -3.97 2.55
C GLU A 128 20.51 -4.89 3.09
N GLU A 129 21.24 -4.47 4.13
CA GLU A 129 22.32 -5.26 4.72
C GLU A 129 21.75 -6.37 5.63
N TYR A 130 20.56 -6.15 6.18
CA TYR A 130 19.81 -7.17 6.90
C TYR A 130 19.17 -8.18 5.93
N ASN A 131 19.18 -9.47 6.28
CA ASN A 131 18.64 -10.54 5.44
C ASN A 131 17.56 -11.34 6.20
N PRO A 132 16.27 -11.28 5.81
CA PRO A 132 15.73 -10.55 4.64
C PRO A 132 15.71 -9.04 4.85
N ALA A 133 15.80 -8.24 3.78
CA ALA A 133 15.82 -6.78 3.87
C ALA A 133 14.66 -6.23 4.71
N LEU A 134 14.94 -5.27 5.58
CA LEU A 134 13.95 -4.73 6.52
C LEU A 134 13.38 -3.41 6.03
N ARG A 135 12.06 -3.26 6.07
CA ARG A 135 11.41 -1.95 6.00
C ARG A 135 11.39 -1.35 7.40
N VAL A 136 12.03 -0.20 7.57
CA VAL A 136 12.17 0.45 8.86
C VAL A 136 11.58 1.85 8.77
N LYS A 137 10.73 2.20 9.73
CA LYS A 137 10.27 3.58 9.94
C LYS A 137 11.21 4.22 10.95
N ALA A 138 11.92 5.27 10.60
CA ALA A 138 12.77 6.00 11.56
C ALA A 138 12.49 7.49 11.52
N ARG A 139 12.80 8.14 12.64
CA ARG A 139 12.64 9.57 12.82
C ARG A 139 13.84 10.33 12.27
N VAL A 140 13.60 11.43 11.58
CA VAL A 140 14.64 12.35 11.12
C VAL A 140 15.22 13.07 12.33
N LEU A 141 16.51 12.83 12.60
CA LEU A 141 17.23 13.47 13.70
C LEU A 141 17.99 14.71 13.23
N ASN A 142 18.47 14.70 11.99
CA ASN A 142 19.21 15.82 11.39
C ASN A 142 19.09 15.82 9.86
N LYS A 143 19.26 17.01 9.24
CA LYS A 143 19.34 17.20 7.79
C LYS A 143 20.62 17.96 7.42
N GLU A 144 21.28 17.53 6.35
CA GLU A 144 22.36 18.26 5.69
C GLU A 144 21.92 18.62 4.26
N ILE A 145 21.85 19.93 3.96
CA ILE A 145 21.32 20.46 2.71
C ILE A 145 22.44 21.10 1.88
N HIS A 146 22.77 20.48 0.75
CA HIS A 146 23.69 20.96 -0.27
C HIS A 146 22.95 21.77 -1.33
N ARG A 147 22.87 23.10 -1.11
CA ARG A 147 22.13 24.03 -1.99
C ARG A 147 22.60 24.04 -3.45
N SER A 148 23.85 23.69 -3.70
CA SER A 148 24.47 23.69 -5.05
C SER A 148 24.40 22.33 -5.75
N ASN A 149 24.23 21.25 -4.99
CA ASN A 149 24.15 19.88 -5.49
C ASN A 149 23.20 19.06 -4.60
N PRO A 150 21.88 19.08 -4.87
CA PRO A 150 20.91 18.35 -4.05
C PRO A 150 21.13 16.84 -3.96
N ALA A 151 21.94 16.26 -4.86
CA ALA A 151 22.33 14.84 -4.80
C ALA A 151 23.31 14.50 -3.66
N GLU A 152 23.86 15.51 -2.99
CA GLU A 152 24.69 15.35 -1.80
C GLU A 152 23.90 15.58 -0.51
N ASN A 153 22.58 15.75 -0.57
CA ASN A 153 21.78 15.92 0.64
C ASN A 153 21.78 14.62 1.46
N LYS A 154 21.89 14.78 2.78
CA LYS A 154 21.95 13.66 3.72
C LYS A 154 20.98 13.88 4.86
N ALA A 155 20.42 12.79 5.38
CA ALA A 155 19.69 12.82 6.63
C ALA A 155 20.29 11.82 7.62
N THR A 156 20.32 12.22 8.89
CA THR A 156 20.56 11.27 9.98
C THR A 156 19.21 10.84 10.52
N ILE A 157 18.96 9.54 10.55
CA ILE A 157 17.71 8.95 11.03
C ILE A 157 17.97 8.06 12.24
N GLY A 158 17.00 7.98 13.16
CA GLY A 158 17.05 7.11 14.34
C GLY A 158 15.70 7.05 15.05
N ASN A 159 15.61 6.49 16.26
CA ASN A 159 14.33 6.18 16.92
C ASN A 159 13.40 5.40 15.98
N TYR A 160 13.70 4.13 15.75
CA TYR A 160 13.07 3.36 14.69
C TYR A 160 11.93 2.44 15.18
N GLN A 161 11.01 2.15 14.28
CA GLN A 161 10.01 1.09 14.38
C GLN A 161 10.24 0.12 13.21
N LEU A 162 10.46 -1.15 13.54
CA LEU A 162 10.49 -2.22 12.55
C LEU A 162 9.09 -2.35 11.93
N LEU A 163 8.95 -2.18 10.61
CA LEU A 163 7.65 -2.32 9.96
C LEU A 163 7.34 -3.77 9.59
N GLU A 164 8.34 -4.67 9.52
CA GLU A 164 8.10 -6.11 9.36
C GLU A 164 9.09 -7.02 10.10
N SER A 165 8.52 -7.94 10.89
CA SER A 165 9.01 -9.30 11.13
C SER A 165 7.79 -10.20 11.26
N LEU A 166 7.22 -10.67 10.14
CA LEU A 166 6.12 -11.67 10.10
C LEU A 166 5.04 -11.48 11.18
N ILE A 167 4.55 -10.25 11.33
CA ILE A 167 3.47 -9.96 12.28
C ILE A 167 2.17 -9.99 11.47
N SER A 168 1.26 -10.92 11.81
CA SER A 168 -0.05 -11.00 11.14
C SER A 168 -0.83 -9.70 11.30
N SER A 169 -1.73 -9.41 10.37
CA SER A 169 -2.67 -8.26 10.44
C SER A 169 -3.36 -8.14 11.80
N ASP A 170 -3.72 -9.27 12.42
CA ASP A 170 -4.26 -9.35 13.79
C ASP A 170 -3.31 -8.83 14.88
N LEU A 171 -2.00 -9.06 14.76
CA LEU A 171 -1.01 -8.56 15.71
C LEU A 171 -0.69 -7.08 15.47
N THR A 172 -0.75 -6.57 14.24
CA THR A 172 -0.64 -5.13 13.96
C THR A 172 -1.85 -4.38 14.53
N ALA A 173 -3.05 -4.92 14.35
CA ALA A 173 -4.26 -4.40 14.98
C ALA A 173 -4.18 -4.44 16.52
N ARG A 174 -3.61 -5.50 17.11
CA ARG A 174 -3.35 -5.58 18.55
C ARG A 174 -2.25 -4.62 19.02
N GLN A 175 -1.19 -4.41 18.24
CA GLN A 175 -0.13 -3.45 18.54
C GLN A 175 -0.66 -2.01 18.50
N GLN A 176 -1.53 -1.68 17.54
CA GLN A 176 -2.24 -0.41 17.47
C GLN A 176 -3.26 -0.23 18.62
N GLN A 177 -3.90 -1.31 19.09
CA GLN A 177 -4.71 -1.29 20.31
C GLN A 177 -3.85 -1.12 21.60
N MET A 178 -2.58 -1.54 21.58
CA MET A 178 -1.65 -1.42 22.71
C MET A 178 -0.91 -0.08 22.77
N ASN A 179 -0.69 0.58 21.63
CA ASN A 179 -0.26 1.97 21.61
C ASN A 179 -1.44 2.82 22.09
N LYS A 180 -1.32 3.47 23.26
CA LYS A 180 -2.37 4.37 23.76
C LYS A 180 -2.74 5.37 22.65
N PRO A 181 -4.00 5.43 22.20
CA PRO A 181 -4.40 6.47 21.26
C PRO A 181 -4.16 7.83 21.91
N ASN A 182 -3.71 8.82 21.12
CA ASN A 182 -3.56 10.21 21.59
C ASN A 182 -4.90 10.79 22.11
N SER A 183 -6.03 10.27 21.62
CA SER A 183 -7.39 10.56 22.08
C SER A 183 -8.32 9.35 21.94
N MET A 184 -9.21 9.11 22.90
CA MET A 184 -10.22 8.05 22.85
C MET A 184 -11.54 8.60 22.29
N TYR A 185 -12.02 8.02 21.20
CA TYR A 185 -13.35 8.29 20.64
C TYR A 185 -14.34 7.19 21.04
N LEU A 186 -15.56 7.57 21.43
CA LEU A 186 -16.63 6.65 21.79
C LEU A 186 -17.95 7.10 21.15
N ILE A 187 -18.64 6.19 20.48
CA ILE A 187 -19.99 6.42 19.94
C ILE A 187 -20.98 5.64 20.80
N LYS A 188 -22.05 6.29 21.26
CA LYS A 188 -23.20 5.65 21.92
C LYS A 188 -24.43 5.81 21.06
N LEU A 189 -25.11 4.70 20.76
CA LEU A 189 -26.38 4.71 20.02
C LEU A 189 -27.55 4.62 20.98
N ILE A 190 -28.48 5.57 20.88
CA ILE A 190 -29.66 5.67 21.74
C ILE A 190 -30.92 5.67 20.86
N PRO A 191 -31.73 4.60 20.88
CA PRO A 191 -33.03 4.58 20.23
C PRO A 191 -34.09 5.25 21.12
N ASP A 192 -35.02 5.99 20.51
CA ASP A 192 -36.14 6.63 21.21
C ASP A 192 -37.37 5.72 21.41
N ASN A 193 -37.46 4.63 20.64
CA ASN A 193 -38.57 3.67 20.66
C ASN A 193 -38.07 2.21 20.64
N GLY A 194 -36.94 1.97 21.32
CA GLY A 194 -36.34 0.64 21.48
C GLY A 194 -35.68 0.10 20.21
N VAL A 195 -35.20 -1.15 20.29
CA VAL A 195 -34.51 -1.87 19.20
C VAL A 195 -35.30 -3.08 18.70
N SER A 196 -36.58 -3.19 19.08
CA SER A 196 -37.43 -4.34 18.78
C SER A 196 -38.84 -3.87 18.54
N PHE A 197 -39.47 -4.38 17.47
CA PHE A 197 -40.80 -3.97 17.05
C PHE A 197 -41.84 -5.05 17.38
N VAL A 198 -43.03 -4.61 17.80
CA VAL A 198 -44.17 -5.49 18.08
C VAL A 198 -45.14 -5.43 16.89
N ASP A 199 -45.69 -6.58 16.50
CA ASP A 199 -46.71 -6.62 15.45
C ASP A 199 -47.99 -5.90 15.88
N GLY A 200 -48.44 -4.95 15.04
CA GLY A 200 -49.64 -4.14 15.26
C GLY A 200 -49.39 -2.74 15.86
N GLU A 201 -48.16 -2.43 16.28
CA GLU A 201 -47.75 -1.11 16.77
C GLU A 201 -46.99 -0.31 15.70
N GLU A 202 -46.80 1.00 15.93
CA GLU A 202 -45.97 1.85 15.07
C GLU A 202 -44.51 1.35 15.11
N LYS A 203 -43.98 0.98 13.94
CA LYS A 203 -42.65 0.36 13.80
C LYS A 203 -41.57 1.38 13.43
N THR A 204 -41.55 2.51 14.11
CA THR A 204 -40.60 3.60 13.85
C THR A 204 -39.75 3.86 15.09
N THR A 205 -38.44 3.99 14.93
CA THR A 205 -37.53 4.51 15.97
C THR A 205 -36.47 5.41 15.35
N ASN A 206 -36.15 6.52 16.02
CA ASN A 206 -34.97 7.31 15.71
C ASN A 206 -33.80 6.81 16.56
N ILE A 207 -32.69 6.48 15.90
CA ILE A 207 -31.43 6.13 16.54
C ILE A 207 -30.54 7.37 16.51
N THR A 208 -30.15 7.84 17.70
CA THR A 208 -29.24 8.99 17.85
C THR A 208 -27.86 8.52 18.32
N ALA A 209 -26.82 8.92 17.59
CA ALA A 209 -25.43 8.75 17.95
C ALA A 209 -24.95 9.91 18.81
N THR A 210 -24.43 9.63 20.00
CA THR A 210 -23.70 10.58 20.83
C THR A 210 -22.21 10.26 20.79
N ILE A 211 -21.41 11.24 20.39
CA ILE A 211 -20.00 11.08 20.07
C ILE A 211 -19.18 11.77 21.16
N TYR A 212 -18.31 11.01 21.81
CA TYR A 212 -17.41 11.50 22.84
C TYR A 212 -15.97 11.46 22.36
N LYS A 213 -15.20 12.49 22.69
CA LYS A 213 -13.74 12.52 22.60
C LYS A 213 -13.19 12.75 24.00
N ASP A 214 -12.38 11.82 24.48
CA ASP A 214 -11.75 11.88 25.81
C ASP A 214 -12.79 12.12 26.95
N GLY A 215 -13.97 11.52 26.79
CA GLY A 215 -15.09 11.63 27.72
C GLY A 215 -15.93 12.91 27.59
N MET A 216 -15.53 13.86 26.74
CA MET A 216 -16.30 15.07 26.43
C MET A 216 -17.23 14.81 25.24
N ASP A 217 -18.51 15.16 25.37
CA ASP A 217 -19.46 15.10 24.26
C ASP A 217 -19.09 16.16 23.21
N ILE A 218 -18.82 15.70 22.00
CA ILE A 218 -18.44 16.53 20.85
C ILE A 218 -19.47 16.41 19.72
N THR A 219 -20.62 15.79 19.95
CA THR A 219 -21.62 15.46 18.90
C THR A 219 -21.97 16.68 18.04
N SER A 220 -22.19 17.85 18.66
CA SER A 220 -22.52 19.10 17.97
C SER A 220 -21.38 19.70 17.15
N SER A 221 -20.15 19.22 17.35
CA SER A 221 -18.93 19.71 16.69
C SER A 221 -18.47 18.79 15.55
N VAL A 222 -19.06 17.60 15.43
CA VAL A 222 -18.77 16.66 14.34
C VAL A 222 -19.62 17.01 13.12
N SER A 223 -19.01 17.08 11.93
CA SER A 223 -19.75 17.29 10.69
C SER A 223 -20.62 16.08 10.38
N ALA A 224 -21.79 16.30 9.75
CA ALA A 224 -22.63 15.20 9.29
C ALA A 224 -21.87 14.26 8.34
N ASP A 225 -20.96 14.80 7.53
CA ASP A 225 -20.14 14.01 6.59
C ASP A 225 -19.18 13.03 7.30
N ASP A 226 -18.79 13.32 8.54
CA ASP A 226 -17.88 12.48 9.33
C ASP A 226 -18.63 11.37 10.08
N ILE A 227 -19.96 11.34 10.00
CA ILE A 227 -20.82 10.34 10.63
C ILE A 227 -21.36 9.42 9.55
N LEU A 228 -20.82 8.22 9.49
CA LEU A 228 -21.24 7.21 8.52
C LEU A 228 -22.21 6.23 9.17
N TRP A 229 -23.41 6.14 8.59
CA TRP A 229 -24.39 5.12 8.95
C TRP A 229 -24.36 3.98 7.95
N PHE A 230 -24.37 2.76 8.49
CA PHE A 230 -24.38 1.53 7.71
C PHE A 230 -25.58 0.69 8.07
N LYS A 231 -26.20 0.09 7.06
CA LYS A 231 -27.22 -0.94 7.24
C LYS A 231 -26.73 -2.18 6.53
N VAL A 232 -26.41 -3.20 7.33
CA VAL A 232 -25.75 -4.40 6.85
C VAL A 232 -26.62 -5.61 7.11
N ASP A 233 -26.84 -6.44 6.10
CA ASP A 233 -27.61 -7.69 6.22
C ASP A 233 -26.85 -8.76 7.03
N LYS A 234 -27.48 -9.92 7.23
CA LYS A 234 -26.89 -11.06 7.96
C LYS A 234 -25.61 -11.62 7.33
N ASP A 235 -25.39 -11.41 6.03
CA ASP A 235 -24.25 -11.95 5.28
C ASP A 235 -23.11 -10.92 5.16
N GLY A 236 -23.31 -9.71 5.70
CA GLY A 236 -22.33 -8.63 5.68
C GLY A 236 -22.45 -7.70 4.48
N ASN A 237 -23.52 -7.80 3.67
CA ASN A 237 -23.70 -6.93 2.52
C ASN A 237 -24.38 -5.61 2.95
N HIS A 238 -23.96 -4.50 2.35
CA HIS A 238 -24.46 -3.16 2.64
C HIS A 238 -25.75 -2.86 1.86
N ASP A 239 -26.73 -2.25 2.52
CA ASP A 239 -27.92 -1.64 1.91
C ASP A 239 -27.57 -0.22 1.46
N THR A 240 -26.91 -0.11 0.32
CA THR A 240 -26.39 1.17 -0.19
C THR A 240 -27.49 2.20 -0.46
N ALA A 241 -28.70 1.77 -0.80
CA ALA A 241 -29.84 2.67 -1.00
C ALA A 241 -30.26 3.33 0.32
N TRP A 242 -30.27 2.57 1.41
CA TRP A 242 -30.52 3.11 2.75
C TRP A 242 -29.36 4.02 3.21
N GLU A 243 -28.12 3.61 2.98
CA GLU A 243 -26.93 4.38 3.36
C GLU A 243 -26.84 5.72 2.62
N ASP A 244 -27.21 5.75 1.33
CA ASP A 244 -27.30 6.97 0.53
C ASP A 244 -28.42 7.90 1.01
N LEU A 245 -29.55 7.35 1.45
CA LEU A 245 -30.65 8.14 2.02
C LEU A 245 -30.21 8.89 3.29
N TYR A 246 -29.37 8.26 4.12
CA TYR A 246 -28.92 8.79 5.41
C TYR A 246 -27.52 9.43 5.39
N ASN A 247 -26.90 9.60 4.23
CA ASN A 247 -25.51 10.06 4.11
C ASN A 247 -25.23 11.49 4.62
N GLN A 248 -26.28 12.29 4.87
CA GLN A 248 -26.21 13.65 5.41
C GLN A 248 -27.14 13.85 6.62
N SER A 249 -27.65 12.77 7.22
CA SER A 249 -28.58 12.87 8.36
C SER A 249 -27.89 13.21 9.68
N GLY A 250 -26.56 13.27 9.68
CA GLY A 250 -25.76 13.60 10.84
C GLY A 250 -25.91 12.57 11.95
N ALA A 251 -26.08 13.03 13.19
CA ALA A 251 -26.08 12.16 14.36
C ALA A 251 -27.36 11.33 14.54
N THR A 252 -28.40 11.51 13.72
CA THR A 252 -29.69 10.81 13.92
C THR A 252 -30.20 10.22 12.62
N VAL A 253 -30.58 8.94 12.66
CA VAL A 253 -31.27 8.25 11.57
C VAL A 253 -32.61 7.72 12.06
N GLN A 254 -33.55 7.57 11.14
CA GLN A 254 -34.84 6.94 11.43
C GLN A 254 -34.82 5.52 10.87
N VAL A 255 -35.39 4.58 11.61
CA VAL A 255 -35.58 3.21 11.16
C VAL A 255 -37.06 2.88 11.26
N THR A 256 -37.61 2.32 10.17
CA THR A 256 -39.03 2.10 9.93
C THR A 256 -39.34 0.62 9.69
N SER A 257 -40.62 0.24 9.58
CA SER A 257 -41.00 -1.14 9.24
C SER A 257 -40.41 -1.63 7.92
N ASP A 258 -40.21 -0.72 6.96
CA ASP A 258 -39.73 -1.08 5.62
C ASP A 258 -38.23 -1.43 5.63
N ASP A 259 -37.52 -1.04 6.70
CA ASP A 259 -36.10 -1.33 6.89
C ASP A 259 -35.83 -2.76 7.38
N PHE A 260 -36.86 -3.47 7.87
CA PHE A 260 -36.75 -4.80 8.49
C PHE A 260 -37.49 -5.88 7.70
N THR A 261 -37.22 -6.00 6.41
CA THR A 261 -37.67 -7.14 5.60
C THR A 261 -36.84 -8.42 5.85
N GLU A 262 -35.65 -8.27 6.48
CA GLU A 262 -34.74 -9.34 6.89
C GLU A 262 -33.93 -8.96 8.15
N VAL A 263 -33.09 -9.87 8.66
CA VAL A 263 -32.20 -9.59 9.80
C VAL A 263 -31.05 -8.68 9.33
N SER A 264 -31.07 -7.41 9.77
CA SER A 264 -30.03 -6.41 9.49
C SER A 264 -29.45 -5.81 10.78
N SER A 265 -28.27 -5.21 10.67
CA SER A 265 -27.63 -4.42 11.72
C SER A 265 -27.44 -2.97 11.27
N ILE A 266 -27.84 -2.02 12.11
CA ILE A 266 -27.53 -0.59 11.93
C ILE A 266 -26.27 -0.27 12.72
N ARG A 267 -25.31 0.36 12.05
CA ARG A 267 -24.02 0.76 12.66
C ARG A 267 -23.76 2.23 12.37
N CYS A 268 -23.09 2.89 13.29
CA CYS A 268 -22.56 4.23 13.13
C CYS A 268 -21.05 4.18 13.28
N ALA A 269 -20.32 4.75 12.33
CA ALA A 269 -18.89 5.00 12.45
C ALA A 269 -18.61 6.50 12.40
N LEU A 270 -17.54 6.90 13.07
CA LEU A 270 -16.99 8.24 13.02
C LEU A 270 -15.69 8.18 12.20
N THR A 271 -15.58 9.00 11.16
CA THR A 271 -14.32 9.12 10.41
C THR A 271 -13.51 10.29 10.93
N ILE A 272 -12.30 10.02 11.41
CA ILE A 272 -11.32 11.05 11.79
C ILE A 272 -10.11 10.85 10.88
N PHE A 273 -9.76 11.91 10.14
CA PHE A 273 -8.66 11.88 9.20
C PHE A 273 -7.54 12.81 9.67
N ASP A 274 -6.45 12.21 10.12
CA ASP A 274 -5.22 12.92 10.51
C ASP A 274 -4.39 13.19 9.27
N ASN A 275 -4.24 14.46 8.91
CA ASN A 275 -3.48 14.87 7.74
C ASN A 275 -1.98 15.00 8.07
N HIS A 276 -1.14 14.26 7.36
CA HIS A 276 0.30 14.23 7.58
C HIS A 276 1.06 15.14 6.61
N PHE A 277 0.64 15.14 5.34
CA PHE A 277 1.47 15.59 4.23
C PHE A 277 0.81 16.65 3.35
N VAL A 278 -0.53 16.64 3.22
CA VAL A 278 -1.25 17.45 2.23
C VAL A 278 -1.60 18.81 2.79
N GLN A 279 -1.09 19.88 2.17
CA GLN A 279 -1.32 21.25 2.64
C GLN A 279 -2.52 21.92 1.94
N ALA A 280 -2.84 21.50 0.71
CA ALA A 280 -3.90 22.09 -0.08
C ALA A 280 -5.28 21.62 0.43
N ILE A 281 -6.07 22.54 0.96
CA ILE A 281 -7.38 22.23 1.55
C ILE A 281 -8.36 21.58 0.55
N TYR A 282 -8.28 21.94 -0.73
CA TYR A 282 -9.14 21.35 -1.77
C TYR A 282 -8.79 19.88 -2.04
N PHE A 283 -7.51 19.51 -1.98
CA PHE A 283 -7.10 18.11 -2.03
C PHE A 283 -7.50 17.37 -0.76
N LEU A 284 -7.24 17.95 0.42
CA LEU A 284 -7.62 17.33 1.69
C LEU A 284 -9.13 17.03 1.75
N ASN A 285 -9.98 17.97 1.35
CA ASN A 285 -11.43 17.74 1.29
C ASN A 285 -11.79 16.64 0.29
N GLY A 286 -11.20 16.66 -0.91
CA GLY A 286 -11.39 15.59 -1.89
C GLY A 286 -10.96 14.20 -1.36
N LEU A 287 -9.87 14.13 -0.57
CA LEU A 287 -9.37 12.86 -0.03
C LEU A 287 -10.34 12.31 0.99
N ARG A 288 -10.90 13.17 1.85
CA ARG A 288 -11.93 12.79 2.82
C ARG A 288 -13.20 12.32 2.14
N ASP A 289 -13.63 13.00 1.07
CA ASP A 289 -14.82 12.61 0.31
C ASP A 289 -14.65 11.25 -0.36
N VAL A 290 -13.51 11.00 -1.01
CA VAL A 290 -13.18 9.70 -1.59
C VAL A 290 -13.06 8.63 -0.50
N ALA A 291 -12.42 8.94 0.64
CA ALA A 291 -12.26 7.99 1.75
C ALA A 291 -13.61 7.53 2.29
N ARG A 292 -14.55 8.46 2.52
CA ARG A 292 -15.91 8.13 2.97
C ARG A 292 -16.68 7.27 1.96
N LYS A 293 -16.51 7.50 0.66
CA LYS A 293 -17.11 6.63 -0.38
C LYS A 293 -16.53 5.23 -0.32
N VAL A 294 -15.20 5.10 -0.21
CA VAL A 294 -14.50 3.81 -0.17
C VAL A 294 -14.89 3.03 1.08
N LEU A 295 -14.94 3.67 2.25
CA LEU A 295 -15.38 3.04 3.51
C LEU A 295 -16.80 2.45 3.43
N ARG A 296 -17.68 3.02 2.60
CA ARG A 296 -19.03 2.47 2.35
C ARG A 296 -19.04 1.25 1.45
N LEU A 297 -18.02 1.08 0.62
CA LEU A 297 -17.92 -0.05 -0.30
C LEU A 297 -17.09 -1.20 0.29
N GLN A 298 -16.24 -0.92 1.28
CA GLN A 298 -15.35 -1.90 1.87
C GLN A 298 -16.09 -2.97 2.67
N THR A 299 -15.80 -4.22 2.35
CA THR A 299 -16.26 -5.40 3.08
C THR A 299 -15.10 -6.39 3.25
N LYS A 300 -15.33 -7.50 3.94
CA LYS A 300 -14.33 -8.57 4.01
C LYS A 300 -13.96 -9.14 2.63
N ASP A 301 -14.89 -9.09 1.67
CA ASP A 301 -14.77 -9.69 0.33
C ASP A 301 -14.20 -8.72 -0.72
N THR A 302 -13.87 -7.49 -0.30
CA THR A 302 -13.29 -6.46 -1.18
C THR A 302 -11.77 -6.40 -1.08
N ILE A 303 -11.17 -6.03 -2.20
CA ILE A 303 -9.79 -5.58 -2.35
C ILE A 303 -9.84 -4.10 -2.72
N THR A 304 -9.17 -3.26 -1.96
CA THR A 304 -9.08 -1.81 -2.18
C THR A 304 -7.68 -1.47 -2.64
N SER A 305 -7.56 -0.89 -3.83
CA SER A 305 -6.27 -0.42 -4.35
C SER A 305 -6.37 0.98 -4.94
N VAL A 306 -5.24 1.64 -5.16
CA VAL A 306 -5.20 2.93 -5.85
C VAL A 306 -4.52 2.80 -7.20
N HIS A 307 -5.12 3.35 -8.25
CA HIS A 307 -4.57 3.43 -9.60
C HIS A 307 -4.34 4.89 -9.99
N ILE A 308 -3.08 5.28 -10.04
CA ILE A 308 -2.61 6.57 -10.56
C ILE A 308 -1.70 6.32 -11.76
N SER A 309 -1.72 7.17 -12.78
CA SER A 309 -0.92 7.00 -13.99
C SER A 309 -0.48 8.35 -14.55
N ASP A 310 0.61 8.34 -15.32
CA ASP A 310 1.02 9.49 -16.11
C ASP A 310 1.16 10.75 -15.24
N THR A 311 1.94 10.64 -14.16
CA THR A 311 2.27 11.79 -13.31
C THR A 311 3.23 12.73 -14.03
N HIS A 312 4.09 12.20 -14.92
CA HIS A 312 5.05 12.99 -15.70
C HIS A 312 5.84 13.96 -14.82
N TYR A 313 6.26 13.53 -13.62
CA TYR A 313 7.02 14.41 -12.73
C TYR A 313 8.32 14.88 -13.37
N ALA A 314 8.61 16.17 -13.25
CA ALA A 314 9.84 16.74 -13.79
C ALA A 314 10.19 18.07 -13.12
N THR A 315 11.47 18.22 -12.78
CA THR A 315 12.07 19.51 -12.39
C THR A 315 12.68 20.25 -13.58
N ASP A 316 12.90 19.54 -14.69
CA ASP A 316 13.37 20.06 -15.95
C ASP A 316 12.70 19.32 -17.13
N SER A 317 12.65 19.97 -18.29
CA SER A 317 12.09 19.36 -19.48
C SER A 317 12.59 20.09 -20.71
N ILE A 318 12.89 19.33 -21.76
CA ILE A 318 13.32 19.91 -23.02
C ILE A 318 12.09 20.26 -23.85
N GLY A 319 11.94 21.55 -24.15
CA GLY A 319 10.90 22.04 -25.03
C GLY A 319 9.53 22.23 -24.37
N ARG A 320 9.43 22.13 -23.05
CA ARG A 320 8.21 22.47 -22.30
C ARG A 320 8.43 23.66 -21.39
N GLY A 321 7.58 24.67 -21.54
CA GLY A 321 7.64 25.92 -20.77
C GLY A 321 6.92 25.88 -19.42
N ASP A 322 6.25 24.76 -19.09
CA ASP A 322 5.30 24.68 -17.97
C ASP A 322 5.81 23.79 -16.82
N LEU A 323 7.05 24.03 -16.40
CA LEU A 323 7.73 23.24 -15.36
C LEU A 323 7.00 23.29 -14.01
N GLU A 324 6.28 24.37 -13.72
CA GLU A 324 5.46 24.45 -12.50
C GLU A 324 4.46 23.29 -12.43
N ASN A 325 3.78 22.96 -13.53
CA ASN A 325 2.79 21.89 -13.52
C ASN A 325 3.42 20.50 -13.37
N TYR A 326 4.49 20.23 -14.14
CA TYR A 326 5.20 18.95 -14.04
C TYR A 326 5.81 18.76 -12.65
N GLY A 327 6.35 19.82 -12.04
CA GLY A 327 6.85 19.78 -10.66
C GLY A 327 5.74 19.52 -9.64
N ARG A 328 4.54 20.08 -9.85
CA ARG A 328 3.39 19.88 -8.95
C ARG A 328 2.83 18.46 -8.96
N SER A 329 3.03 17.70 -10.03
CA SER A 329 2.55 16.31 -10.09
C SER A 329 3.13 15.39 -9.00
N ASN A 330 4.26 15.75 -8.38
CA ASN A 330 4.74 15.02 -7.19
C ASN A 330 3.77 15.16 -6.00
N SER A 331 3.08 16.30 -5.88
CA SER A 331 2.01 16.48 -4.89
C SER A 331 0.83 15.55 -5.14
N HIS A 332 0.60 15.12 -6.39
CA HIS A 332 -0.46 14.17 -6.71
C HIS A 332 -0.12 12.75 -6.20
N ILE A 333 1.15 12.36 -6.32
CA ILE A 333 1.66 11.11 -5.70
C ILE A 333 1.56 11.21 -4.17
N LYS A 334 1.87 12.38 -3.59
CA LYS A 334 1.74 12.66 -2.16
C LYS A 334 0.28 12.57 -1.69
N ASN A 335 -0.69 13.01 -2.50
CA ASN A 335 -2.11 12.84 -2.22
C ASN A 335 -2.50 11.36 -2.13
N VAL A 336 -1.99 10.52 -3.03
CA VAL A 336 -2.18 9.05 -2.98
C VAL A 336 -1.58 8.46 -1.70
N ALA A 337 -0.36 8.85 -1.34
CA ALA A 337 0.27 8.39 -0.10
C ALA A 337 -0.55 8.81 1.14
N GLU A 338 -1.02 10.05 1.20
CA GLU A 338 -1.90 10.51 2.29
C GLU A 338 -3.20 9.69 2.36
N PHE A 339 -3.81 9.41 1.20
CA PHE A 339 -5.04 8.61 1.15
C PHE A 339 -4.90 7.23 1.82
N THR A 340 -3.74 6.58 1.67
CA THR A 340 -3.48 5.28 2.33
C THR A 340 -3.39 5.36 3.86
N ASN A 341 -3.33 6.56 4.44
CA ASN A 341 -3.43 6.76 5.89
C ASN A 341 -4.88 7.01 6.34
N PHE A 342 -5.82 7.26 5.42
CA PHE A 342 -7.23 7.54 5.73
C PHE A 342 -8.11 6.30 5.69
N VAL A 343 -7.76 5.33 4.84
CA VAL A 343 -8.49 4.08 4.67
C VAL A 343 -7.50 2.93 4.50
N ASP A 344 -7.91 1.73 4.88
CA ASP A 344 -7.13 0.52 4.62
C ASP A 344 -7.06 0.28 3.10
N VAL A 345 -5.84 0.25 2.56
CA VAL A 345 -5.56 0.01 1.14
C VAL A 345 -4.66 -1.22 1.03
N ASP A 346 -5.07 -2.20 0.23
CA ASP A 346 -4.33 -3.45 0.02
C ASP A 346 -3.07 -3.24 -0.82
N TYR A 347 -3.11 -2.34 -1.81
CA TYR A 347 -1.94 -1.92 -2.59
C TYR A 347 -2.16 -0.64 -3.42
N VAL A 348 -1.08 -0.02 -3.87
CA VAL A 348 -1.08 1.15 -4.77
C VAL A 348 -0.33 0.81 -6.06
N VAL A 349 -0.84 1.24 -7.22
CA VAL A 349 -0.17 1.13 -8.51
C VAL A 349 0.03 2.52 -9.14
N LEU A 350 1.29 2.92 -9.28
CA LEU A 350 1.71 4.02 -10.15
C LEU A 350 2.02 3.46 -11.54
N ASN A 351 1.05 3.57 -12.42
CA ASN A 351 0.96 2.82 -13.67
C ASN A 351 1.74 3.47 -14.83
N GLY A 352 3.02 3.75 -14.61
CA GLY A 352 3.96 4.21 -15.62
C GLY A 352 3.88 5.70 -15.92
N ASP A 353 4.83 6.14 -16.76
CA ASP A 353 5.11 7.56 -17.04
C ASP A 353 5.25 8.37 -15.73
N THR A 354 5.97 7.79 -14.78
CA THR A 354 6.23 8.31 -13.43
C THR A 354 6.92 9.67 -13.47
N HIS A 355 7.92 9.79 -14.34
CA HIS A 355 8.60 11.05 -14.66
C HIS A 355 8.44 11.37 -16.14
N ASP A 356 8.60 12.64 -16.54
CA ASP A 356 8.26 13.07 -17.91
C ASP A 356 9.25 12.57 -18.98
N GLY A 357 10.41 12.01 -18.62
CA GLY A 357 11.31 11.37 -19.59
C GLY A 357 11.86 12.27 -20.70
N SER A 358 11.72 13.59 -20.55
CA SER A 358 12.11 14.61 -21.53
C SER A 358 13.31 15.45 -21.04
N THR A 359 14.13 14.87 -20.18
CA THR A 359 15.21 15.55 -19.46
C THR A 359 16.56 15.37 -20.17
N ALA A 360 17.30 16.45 -20.39
CA ALA A 360 18.51 16.44 -21.24
C ALA A 360 19.70 15.77 -20.56
N ASN A 361 19.65 15.70 -19.24
CA ASN A 361 20.71 15.21 -18.39
C ASN A 361 20.21 13.99 -17.63
N LYS A 362 20.78 12.82 -17.92
CA LYS A 362 20.43 11.56 -17.26
C LYS A 362 20.39 11.65 -15.74
N ASN A 363 21.29 12.39 -15.10
CA ASN A 363 21.32 12.49 -13.65
C ASN A 363 20.09 13.21 -13.09
N ILE A 364 19.59 14.23 -13.80
CA ILE A 364 18.35 14.91 -13.43
C ILE A 364 17.15 13.98 -13.68
N ALA A 365 17.15 13.22 -14.77
CA ALA A 365 16.10 12.25 -15.06
C ALA A 365 16.02 11.15 -13.98
N LEU A 366 17.18 10.62 -13.57
CA LEU A 366 17.30 9.68 -12.44
C LEU A 366 16.80 10.31 -11.14
N SER A 367 17.10 11.60 -10.91
CA SER A 367 16.63 12.32 -9.72
C SER A 367 15.11 12.45 -9.71
N ASN A 368 14.51 12.89 -10.82
CA ASN A 368 13.06 13.00 -10.95
C ASN A 368 12.37 11.64 -10.75
N TYR A 369 12.92 10.57 -11.35
CA TYR A 369 12.35 9.24 -11.19
C TYR A 369 12.43 8.76 -9.73
N ARG A 370 13.59 8.91 -9.07
CA ARG A 370 13.75 8.56 -7.66
C ARG A 370 12.80 9.34 -6.76
N GLU A 371 12.70 10.64 -6.94
CA GLU A 371 11.83 11.48 -6.12
C GLU A 371 10.37 11.03 -6.21
N ALA A 372 9.85 10.83 -7.42
CA ALA A 372 8.47 10.37 -7.60
C ALA A 372 8.22 8.99 -6.97
N VAL A 373 9.17 8.04 -7.09
CA VAL A 373 9.02 6.71 -6.46
C VAL A 373 9.20 6.78 -4.93
N SER A 374 10.08 7.63 -4.42
CA SER A 374 10.24 7.87 -2.98
C SER A 374 8.98 8.46 -2.36
N THR A 375 8.34 9.43 -3.04
CA THR A 375 7.04 9.97 -2.60
C THR A 375 5.97 8.88 -2.56
N LEU A 376 5.93 8.00 -3.56
CA LEU A 376 5.03 6.85 -3.55
C LEU A 376 5.32 5.91 -2.35
N GLY A 377 6.60 5.76 -1.98
CA GLY A 377 7.04 4.96 -0.83
C GLY A 377 6.59 5.47 0.53
N MET A 378 6.06 6.70 0.62
CA MET A 378 5.37 7.23 1.80
C MET A 378 4.01 6.57 2.04
N SER A 379 3.50 5.79 1.09
CA SER A 379 2.24 5.06 1.22
C SER A 379 2.30 4.07 2.39
N ASN A 380 1.23 4.08 3.20
CA ASN A 380 0.96 3.12 4.26
C ASN A 380 0.31 1.83 3.71
N ALA A 381 0.77 1.39 2.54
CA ALA A 381 0.35 0.19 1.84
C ALA A 381 1.49 -0.32 0.94
N PRO A 382 1.47 -1.59 0.51
CA PRO A 382 2.29 -2.06 -0.59
C PRO A 382 2.11 -1.18 -1.83
N TYR A 383 3.19 -0.90 -2.55
CA TYR A 383 3.14 -0.05 -3.74
C TYR A 383 3.96 -0.64 -4.89
N PHE A 384 3.48 -0.40 -6.11
CA PHE A 384 3.99 -0.98 -7.34
C PHE A 384 4.10 0.09 -8.42
N VAL A 385 5.17 0.01 -9.22
CA VAL A 385 5.40 0.92 -10.36
C VAL A 385 5.50 0.08 -11.63
N THR A 386 4.67 0.39 -12.62
CA THR A 386 4.82 -0.19 -13.97
C THR A 386 5.74 0.69 -14.81
N TRP A 387 6.47 0.13 -15.76
CA TRP A 387 7.37 0.92 -16.61
C TRP A 387 6.61 1.51 -17.81
N GLY A 388 6.70 2.83 -17.97
CA GLY A 388 6.10 3.57 -19.08
C GLY A 388 7.10 4.01 -20.15
N ASN A 389 6.59 4.49 -21.28
CA ASN A 389 7.41 4.93 -22.42
C ASN A 389 8.29 6.15 -22.11
N HIS A 390 7.96 6.92 -21.06
CA HIS A 390 8.79 8.03 -20.58
C HIS A 390 9.87 7.58 -19.59
N CYS A 391 9.67 6.46 -18.90
CA CYS A 391 10.48 6.08 -17.75
C CYS A 391 11.97 5.87 -18.07
N ASN A 392 12.33 5.49 -19.29
CA ASN A 392 13.72 5.31 -19.69
C ASN A 392 14.41 6.61 -20.15
N ASN A 393 13.74 7.75 -20.14
CA ASN A 393 14.25 9.05 -20.63
C ASN A 393 14.68 9.06 -22.11
N SER A 394 14.11 8.18 -22.95
CA SER A 394 14.44 8.12 -24.38
C SER A 394 14.13 9.42 -25.13
N TRP A 395 13.10 10.17 -24.72
CA TRP A 395 12.79 11.45 -25.33
C TRP A 395 13.87 12.51 -25.01
N GLY A 396 14.35 12.55 -23.76
CA GLY A 396 15.50 13.37 -23.37
C GLY A 396 16.77 13.07 -24.17
N ASP A 397 17.06 11.79 -24.42
CA ASP A 397 18.19 11.37 -25.28
C ASP A 397 18.02 11.84 -26.73
N ASN A 398 16.80 11.70 -27.27
CA ASN A 398 16.48 11.96 -28.67
C ASN A 398 16.69 13.41 -29.11
N VAL A 399 16.79 14.37 -28.20
CA VAL A 399 16.99 15.79 -28.57
C VAL A 399 18.44 16.24 -28.40
N THR A 400 19.35 15.32 -28.03
CA THR A 400 20.79 15.60 -27.92
C THR A 400 21.59 14.79 -28.95
N ASN A 401 22.27 15.47 -29.89
CA ASN A 401 23.13 14.81 -30.91
C ASN A 401 22.46 13.68 -31.69
N SER A 402 21.23 13.90 -32.13
CA SER A 402 20.36 12.92 -32.77
C SER A 402 20.22 13.12 -34.29
N ILE A 403 19.66 12.11 -34.95
CA ILE A 403 19.23 12.19 -36.36
C ILE A 403 17.79 11.72 -36.50
N THR A 404 17.08 12.24 -37.50
CA THR A 404 15.74 11.75 -37.84
C THR A 404 15.84 10.39 -38.53
N LYS A 405 15.19 9.36 -37.98
CA LYS A 405 15.09 8.02 -38.59
C LYS A 405 13.65 7.52 -38.58
N THR A 406 13.39 6.48 -39.37
CA THR A 406 12.11 5.75 -39.32
C THR A 406 12.04 4.96 -38.02
N VAL A 407 10.93 5.12 -37.29
CA VAL A 407 10.66 4.40 -36.06
C VAL A 407 10.35 2.94 -36.38
N LYS A 408 10.99 2.02 -35.65
CA LYS A 408 10.81 0.56 -35.82
C LYS A 408 9.71 0.02 -34.91
N ASN A 409 8.53 0.65 -34.92
CA ASN A 409 7.35 0.20 -34.17
C ASN A 409 6.62 -0.94 -34.88
N TYR A 410 5.74 -1.64 -34.14
CA TYR A 410 5.05 -2.83 -34.65
C TYR A 410 3.69 -2.49 -35.25
N GLN A 411 3.43 -2.98 -36.46
CA GLN A 411 2.19 -2.74 -37.22
C GLN A 411 1.78 -1.26 -37.24
N PRO A 412 2.66 -0.31 -37.63
CA PRO A 412 2.28 1.09 -37.68
C PRO A 412 1.18 1.31 -38.71
N LYS A 413 0.19 2.12 -38.34
CA LYS A 413 -0.86 2.59 -39.25
C LYS A 413 -0.27 3.40 -40.41
N THR A 414 0.73 4.22 -40.10
CA THR A 414 1.51 5.00 -41.06
C THR A 414 2.97 5.00 -40.63
N ALA A 415 3.89 4.98 -41.59
CA ALA A 415 5.32 5.12 -41.29
C ALA A 415 5.58 6.42 -40.53
N MET A 416 6.29 6.31 -39.40
CA MET A 416 6.60 7.42 -38.53
C MET A 416 8.11 7.65 -38.50
N THR A 417 8.51 8.92 -38.42
CA THR A 417 9.91 9.30 -38.17
C THR A 417 10.01 10.04 -36.86
N SER A 418 11.11 9.85 -36.15
CA SER A 418 11.42 10.57 -34.92
C SER A 418 12.92 10.85 -34.85
N LEU A 419 13.35 11.65 -33.89
CA LEU A 419 14.76 11.81 -33.59
C LEU A 419 15.24 10.57 -32.83
N HIS A 420 16.39 10.03 -33.21
CA HIS A 420 17.05 8.92 -32.54
C HIS A 420 18.36 9.43 -31.96
N GLY A 421 18.47 9.39 -30.63
CA GLY A 421 19.68 9.79 -29.91
C GLY A 421 20.77 8.71 -29.93
N LYS A 422 21.74 8.84 -29.02
CA LYS A 422 22.92 7.94 -28.92
C LYS A 422 22.91 7.10 -27.64
N LEU A 423 21.77 6.99 -26.97
CA LEU A 423 21.58 6.27 -25.71
C LEU A 423 22.45 6.81 -24.55
N ARG A 424 22.88 8.07 -24.63
CA ARG A 424 23.71 8.71 -23.60
C ARG A 424 22.89 9.20 -22.42
N GLN A 425 21.65 9.61 -22.67
CA GLN A 425 20.74 10.11 -21.64
C GLN A 425 19.69 9.09 -21.19
N VAL A 426 19.73 7.88 -21.77
CA VAL A 426 18.79 6.80 -21.45
C VAL A 426 19.09 6.21 -20.07
N ILE A 427 18.03 6.04 -19.29
CA ILE A 427 18.01 5.24 -18.07
C ILE A 427 17.89 3.77 -18.50
N THR A 428 18.88 2.97 -18.12
CA THR A 428 18.96 1.55 -18.48
C THR A 428 17.92 0.73 -17.72
N HIS A 429 17.60 -0.49 -18.18
CA HIS A 429 16.69 -1.37 -17.46
C HIS A 429 17.17 -1.69 -16.03
N GLU A 430 18.48 -1.80 -15.81
CA GLU A 430 19.03 -2.02 -14.48
C GLU A 430 18.72 -0.83 -13.58
N GLU A 431 18.98 0.39 -14.03
CA GLU A 431 18.65 1.59 -13.26
C GLU A 431 17.15 1.75 -13.03
N MET A 432 16.31 1.43 -14.02
CA MET A 432 14.85 1.41 -13.86
C MET A 432 14.42 0.36 -12.84
N TYR A 433 15.02 -0.83 -12.83
CA TYR A 433 14.74 -1.85 -11.83
C TYR A 433 15.08 -1.38 -10.42
N GLN A 434 16.29 -0.84 -10.23
CA GLN A 434 16.75 -0.34 -8.94
C GLN A 434 15.83 0.75 -8.37
N ILE A 435 15.26 1.60 -9.24
CA ILE A 435 14.39 2.71 -8.82
C ILE A 435 12.94 2.27 -8.66
N ALA A 436 12.38 1.55 -9.63
CA ALA A 436 10.93 1.38 -9.75
C ALA A 436 10.41 0.02 -9.26
N THR A 437 11.23 -1.02 -9.30
CA THR A 437 10.78 -2.39 -9.00
C THR A 437 11.39 -2.93 -7.73
N ARG A 438 12.70 -2.72 -7.54
CA ARG A 438 13.42 -3.17 -6.35
C ARG A 438 12.75 -2.71 -5.04
N PRO A 439 12.29 -1.46 -4.87
CA PRO A 439 11.67 -1.05 -3.61
C PRO A 439 10.42 -1.87 -3.24
N SER A 440 9.72 -2.41 -4.23
CA SER A 440 8.54 -3.26 -4.02
C SER A 440 8.89 -4.69 -3.58
N THR A 441 10.16 -5.13 -3.68
CA THR A 441 10.57 -6.51 -3.34
C THR A 441 10.38 -6.86 -1.87
N ILE A 442 10.36 -5.85 -0.99
CA ILE A 442 10.05 -6.02 0.43
C ILE A 442 8.63 -6.55 0.66
N PHE A 443 7.71 -6.36 -0.30
CA PHE A 443 6.33 -6.84 -0.22
C PHE A 443 6.17 -8.28 -0.73
N ASN A 444 7.27 -9.04 -0.85
CA ASN A 444 7.26 -10.43 -1.34
C ASN A 444 6.65 -10.57 -2.74
N ILE A 445 6.92 -9.61 -3.64
CA ILE A 445 6.59 -9.77 -5.06
C ILE A 445 7.35 -10.96 -5.64
N VAL A 446 6.73 -11.65 -6.58
CA VAL A 446 7.35 -12.76 -7.30
C VAL A 446 7.65 -12.31 -8.73
N GLU A 447 8.93 -12.04 -8.97
CA GLU A 447 9.46 -11.64 -10.27
C GLU A 447 10.21 -12.79 -10.96
N ASN A 448 10.63 -12.58 -12.21
CA ASN A 448 11.61 -13.47 -12.83
C ASN A 448 13.01 -13.13 -12.26
N PRO A 449 13.63 -14.03 -11.48
CA PRO A 449 14.91 -13.75 -10.82
C PRO A 449 16.08 -13.62 -11.80
N LEU A 450 15.91 -14.06 -13.06
CA LEU A 450 16.98 -14.09 -14.06
C LEU A 450 17.17 -12.78 -14.82
N ASP A 451 16.10 -12.02 -15.07
CA ASP A 451 16.17 -10.85 -15.94
C ASP A 451 15.69 -9.52 -15.32
N LYS A 452 14.90 -9.57 -14.23
CA LYS A 452 14.53 -8.41 -13.40
C LYS A 452 14.00 -7.21 -14.21
N LYS A 453 13.14 -7.46 -15.21
CA LYS A 453 12.66 -6.42 -16.15
C LYS A 453 11.31 -5.81 -15.79
N GLY A 454 11.06 -5.58 -14.50
CA GLY A 454 9.88 -4.83 -14.07
C GLY A 454 8.54 -5.50 -14.33
N TYR A 455 8.52 -6.83 -14.43
CA TYR A 455 7.29 -7.64 -14.46
C TYR A 455 7.32 -8.66 -13.31
N TYR A 456 6.21 -8.73 -12.57
CA TYR A 456 6.09 -9.50 -11.33
C TYR A 456 4.64 -9.67 -10.94
N TYR A 457 4.35 -10.53 -9.96
CA TYR A 457 3.04 -10.58 -9.33
C TYR A 457 3.14 -10.42 -7.81
N TYR A 458 2.03 -9.98 -7.21
CA TYR A 458 1.82 -9.89 -5.77
C TYR A 458 0.51 -10.59 -5.42
N ASP A 459 0.54 -11.49 -4.44
CA ASP A 459 -0.67 -12.11 -3.91
C ASP A 459 -1.11 -11.30 -2.68
N VAL A 460 -2.31 -10.70 -2.75
CA VAL A 460 -2.87 -9.91 -1.66
C VAL A 460 -3.13 -10.83 -0.45
N PRO A 461 -2.52 -10.56 0.72
CA PRO A 461 -2.64 -11.40 1.90
C PRO A 461 -4.11 -11.67 2.26
N ASP A 462 -4.43 -12.94 2.50
CA ASP A 462 -5.75 -13.42 2.94
C ASP A 462 -6.96 -13.09 2.04
N LYS A 463 -6.74 -12.52 0.84
CA LYS A 463 -7.81 -12.04 -0.05
C LYS A 463 -7.99 -12.84 -1.34
N LYS A 464 -7.14 -13.85 -1.59
CA LYS A 464 -7.14 -14.67 -2.83
C LYS A 464 -7.22 -13.81 -4.10
N ASN A 465 -6.48 -12.70 -4.12
CA ASN A 465 -6.32 -11.86 -5.29
C ASN A 465 -4.86 -11.83 -5.70
N ARG A 466 -4.58 -12.07 -6.99
CA ARG A 466 -3.26 -11.96 -7.58
C ARG A 466 -3.21 -10.74 -8.48
N VAL A 467 -2.32 -9.81 -8.16
CA VAL A 467 -2.05 -8.62 -8.96
C VAL A 467 -0.83 -8.90 -9.82
N ILE A 468 -0.96 -8.77 -11.13
CA ILE A 468 0.15 -8.95 -12.08
C ILE A 468 0.53 -7.59 -12.65
N ILE A 469 1.81 -7.25 -12.55
CA ILE A 469 2.42 -6.10 -13.22
C ILE A 469 3.15 -6.61 -14.46
N LEU A 470 2.74 -6.14 -15.64
CA LEU A 470 3.43 -6.40 -16.90
C LEU A 470 4.25 -5.20 -17.34
N ASN A 471 5.34 -5.48 -18.04
CA ASN A 471 6.21 -4.48 -18.64
C ASN A 471 6.04 -4.49 -20.16
N ALA A 472 5.19 -3.60 -20.66
CA ALA A 472 5.04 -3.34 -22.08
C ALA A 472 6.22 -2.55 -22.70
N GLN A 473 7.20 -2.13 -21.90
CA GLN A 473 8.46 -1.53 -22.31
C GLN A 473 9.64 -2.48 -22.14
N ASP A 474 9.42 -3.76 -22.42
CA ASP A 474 10.48 -4.76 -22.51
C ASP A 474 11.21 -4.64 -23.88
N VAL A 475 11.70 -3.43 -24.18
CA VAL A 475 12.30 -3.04 -25.46
C VAL A 475 13.83 -3.13 -25.38
N PRO A 476 14.54 -3.65 -26.39
CA PRO A 476 16.00 -3.66 -26.38
C PRO A 476 16.62 -2.25 -26.43
N ILE A 477 17.52 -1.95 -25.50
CA ILE A 477 18.36 -0.74 -25.52
C ILE A 477 19.64 -1.08 -26.29
N SER A 478 19.73 -0.65 -27.55
CA SER A 478 20.89 -0.91 -28.42
C SER A 478 21.03 0.17 -29.50
N LEU A 479 22.26 0.36 -29.98
CA LEU A 479 22.52 1.17 -31.16
C LEU A 479 22.35 0.34 -32.43
N ASP A 480 21.93 0.97 -33.52
CA ASP A 480 21.98 0.39 -34.86
C ASP A 480 23.34 0.66 -35.54
N ASP A 481 23.48 0.17 -36.78
CA ASP A 481 24.72 0.23 -37.54
C ASP A 481 25.21 1.66 -37.81
N ASP A 482 24.32 2.66 -37.76
CA ASP A 482 24.68 4.08 -37.91
C ASP A 482 25.11 4.72 -36.58
N GLY A 483 25.11 3.97 -35.47
CA GLY A 483 25.50 4.44 -34.15
C GLY A 483 24.43 5.28 -33.43
N PHE A 484 23.16 5.09 -33.77
CA PHE A 484 22.02 5.75 -33.12
C PHE A 484 21.07 4.72 -32.50
N ALA A 485 20.22 5.13 -31.56
CA ALA A 485 19.26 4.26 -30.89
C ALA A 485 18.45 3.46 -31.92
N LYS A 486 18.47 2.13 -31.83
CA LYS A 486 17.74 1.25 -32.76
C LYS A 486 16.23 1.31 -32.53
N TYR A 487 15.82 1.41 -31.26
CA TYR A 487 14.45 1.61 -30.81
C TYR A 487 14.38 2.82 -29.89
N ILE A 488 13.22 3.46 -29.86
CA ILE A 488 12.92 4.61 -29.00
C ILE A 488 11.64 4.30 -28.21
N ASP A 489 11.76 4.06 -26.90
CA ASP A 489 10.63 3.59 -26.07
C ASP A 489 9.44 4.55 -26.09
N ILE A 490 9.66 5.85 -26.31
CA ILE A 490 8.58 6.83 -26.53
C ILE A 490 7.59 6.43 -27.63
N ASN A 491 8.03 5.60 -28.59
CA ASN A 491 7.25 5.20 -29.75
C ASN A 491 7.31 3.70 -30.06
N VAL A 492 7.95 2.90 -29.21
CA VAL A 492 8.10 1.45 -29.39
C VAL A 492 7.79 0.79 -28.06
N SER A 493 6.93 -0.22 -28.11
CA SER A 493 6.57 -1.04 -26.96
C SER A 493 6.60 -2.51 -27.38
N GLY A 494 6.73 -3.42 -26.43
CA GLY A 494 6.77 -4.84 -26.73
C GLY A 494 7.05 -5.74 -25.54
N TYR A 495 6.87 -7.04 -25.78
CA TYR A 495 7.17 -8.12 -24.85
C TYR A 495 8.18 -9.07 -25.48
N ARG A 496 9.18 -9.52 -24.73
CA ARG A 496 10.14 -10.54 -25.20
C ARG A 496 9.83 -11.91 -24.62
N GLN A 497 10.49 -12.92 -25.17
CA GLN A 497 10.26 -14.34 -24.89
C GLN A 497 10.18 -14.69 -23.39
N ALA A 498 11.07 -14.11 -22.56
CA ALA A 498 11.13 -14.40 -21.13
C ALA A 498 9.83 -14.00 -20.42
N GLN A 499 9.38 -12.75 -20.61
CA GLN A 499 8.15 -12.23 -20.03
C GLN A 499 6.90 -12.97 -20.57
N ILE A 500 6.86 -13.26 -21.87
CA ILE A 500 5.74 -13.99 -22.49
C ILE A 500 5.60 -15.38 -21.86
N LYS A 501 6.71 -16.11 -21.72
CA LYS A 501 6.70 -17.43 -21.08
C LYS A 501 6.31 -17.31 -19.60
N TRP A 502 6.91 -16.35 -18.89
CA TRP A 502 6.64 -16.11 -17.48
C TRP A 502 5.15 -15.85 -17.22
N LEU A 503 4.50 -15.01 -18.01
CA LEU A 503 3.06 -14.72 -17.85
C LEU A 503 2.22 -16.00 -18.00
N TYR A 504 2.52 -16.82 -19.01
CA TYR A 504 1.84 -18.10 -19.19
C TYR A 504 2.04 -19.02 -17.98
N ASP A 505 3.28 -19.16 -17.51
CA ASP A 505 3.59 -20.01 -16.36
C ASP A 505 2.87 -19.49 -15.09
N VAL A 506 2.84 -18.18 -14.86
CA VAL A 506 2.15 -17.57 -13.72
C VAL A 506 0.65 -17.85 -13.77
N LEU A 507 0.00 -17.58 -14.90
CA LEU A 507 -1.45 -17.77 -15.05
C LEU A 507 -1.83 -19.25 -14.98
N LYS A 508 -1.03 -20.14 -15.58
CA LYS A 508 -1.27 -21.59 -15.52
C LYS A 508 -1.17 -22.14 -14.10
N ASN A 509 -0.30 -21.56 -13.27
CA ASN A 509 -0.12 -21.96 -11.88
C ASN A 509 -0.97 -21.15 -10.88
N THR A 510 -1.83 -20.24 -11.34
CA THR A 510 -2.75 -19.51 -10.46
C THR A 510 -3.84 -20.46 -9.94
N PRO A 511 -4.08 -20.53 -8.61
CA PRO A 511 -5.17 -21.32 -8.06
C PRO A 511 -6.54 -20.92 -8.63
N THR A 512 -7.44 -21.89 -8.81
CA THR A 512 -8.75 -21.67 -9.46
C THR A 512 -9.68 -20.74 -8.69
N ASP A 513 -9.47 -20.60 -7.38
CA ASP A 513 -10.23 -19.71 -6.49
C ASP A 513 -9.56 -18.34 -6.31
N THR A 514 -8.46 -18.07 -7.02
CA THR A 514 -7.78 -16.78 -7.02
C THR A 514 -8.28 -15.91 -8.17
N THR A 515 -8.71 -14.69 -7.84
CA THR A 515 -9.06 -13.66 -8.83
C THR A 515 -7.81 -12.91 -9.28
N VAL A 516 -7.60 -12.75 -10.59
CA VAL A 516 -6.44 -12.06 -11.17
C VAL A 516 -6.80 -10.64 -11.58
N SER A 517 -5.92 -9.67 -11.29
CA SER A 517 -5.96 -8.30 -11.79
C SER A 517 -4.65 -8.00 -12.50
N ILE A 518 -4.66 -7.39 -13.70
CA ILE A 518 -3.43 -7.13 -14.46
C ILE A 518 -3.29 -5.64 -14.75
N TYR A 519 -2.13 -5.07 -14.42
CA TYR A 519 -1.76 -3.69 -14.73
C TYR A 519 -0.56 -3.65 -15.68
N GLN A 520 -0.58 -2.70 -16.59
CA GLN A 520 0.59 -2.30 -17.37
C GLN A 520 0.42 -0.87 -17.86
N HIS A 521 1.50 -0.19 -18.24
CA HIS A 521 1.36 1.18 -18.73
C HIS A 521 0.69 1.27 -20.12
N TYR A 522 1.19 0.52 -21.11
CA TYR A 522 0.75 0.63 -22.51
C TYR A 522 -0.59 -0.10 -22.75
N PRO A 523 -1.46 0.32 -23.69
CA PRO A 523 -2.75 -0.33 -23.89
C PRO A 523 -2.68 -1.78 -24.36
N PHE A 524 -3.66 -2.60 -23.93
CA PHE A 524 -3.77 -4.00 -24.31
C PHE A 524 -4.27 -4.16 -25.75
N GLY A 525 -3.32 -4.15 -26.69
CA GLY A 525 -3.53 -4.61 -28.05
C GLY A 525 -4.79 -4.05 -28.70
N LYS A 526 -5.56 -4.94 -29.32
CA LYS A 526 -6.84 -4.59 -29.96
C LYS A 526 -8.01 -4.47 -29.00
N ARG A 527 -7.85 -4.87 -27.72
CA ARG A 527 -8.88 -4.67 -26.68
C ARG A 527 -9.09 -3.19 -26.39
N TYR A 528 -8.02 -2.39 -26.46
CA TYR A 528 -8.16 -0.95 -26.45
C TYR A 528 -8.82 -0.47 -27.74
N LYS A 529 -8.15 -0.57 -28.89
CA LYS A 529 -8.71 -0.07 -30.16
C LYS A 529 -8.16 -0.88 -31.34
N THR A 530 -8.97 -1.09 -32.38
CA THR A 530 -8.57 -1.86 -33.57
C THR A 530 -7.77 -1.06 -34.61
N ASP A 531 -7.73 0.26 -34.49
CA ASP A 531 -7.04 1.17 -35.41
C ASP A 531 -6.07 2.12 -34.66
N MET A 532 -5.28 1.57 -33.73
CA MET A 532 -4.17 2.29 -33.08
C MET A 532 -3.09 2.70 -34.08
N ASP A 533 -2.32 3.73 -33.75
CA ASP A 533 -1.20 4.20 -34.59
C ASP A 533 -0.09 3.16 -34.71
N TYR A 534 0.10 2.34 -33.68
CA TYR A 534 0.93 1.15 -33.65
C TYR A 534 0.51 0.27 -32.48
N TYR A 535 1.04 -0.95 -32.41
CA TYR A 535 0.83 -1.87 -31.30
C TYR A 535 2.15 -2.23 -30.64
N ALA A 536 2.10 -2.77 -29.42
CA ALA A 536 3.27 -3.36 -28.79
C ALA A 536 3.70 -4.64 -29.55
N TYR A 537 5.00 -4.85 -29.77
CA TYR A 537 5.49 -6.12 -30.31
C TYR A 537 4.99 -7.29 -29.46
N ASN A 538 4.51 -8.35 -30.13
CA ASN A 538 4.00 -9.57 -29.51
C ASN A 538 2.73 -9.39 -28.65
N TYR A 539 1.99 -8.28 -28.75
CA TYR A 539 0.73 -8.11 -28.01
C TYR A 539 -0.26 -9.26 -28.23
N GLU A 540 -0.30 -9.85 -29.44
CA GLU A 540 -1.23 -10.95 -29.69
C GLU A 540 -0.90 -12.20 -28.87
N MET A 541 0.35 -12.38 -28.43
CA MET A 541 0.72 -13.50 -27.55
C MET A 541 0.22 -13.26 -26.12
N ILE A 542 0.34 -12.03 -25.62
CA ILE A 542 -0.23 -11.63 -24.33
C ILE A 542 -1.75 -11.78 -24.35
N ASP A 543 -2.40 -11.26 -25.40
CA ASP A 543 -3.84 -11.35 -25.58
C ASP A 543 -4.30 -12.82 -25.66
N GLY A 544 -3.59 -13.66 -26.41
CA GLY A 544 -3.90 -15.07 -26.57
C GLY A 544 -3.70 -15.90 -25.30
N ILE A 545 -2.69 -15.58 -24.49
CA ILE A 545 -2.50 -16.18 -23.16
C ILE A 545 -3.68 -15.83 -22.25
N ILE A 546 -4.06 -14.55 -22.19
CA ILE A 546 -5.16 -14.06 -21.34
C ILE A 546 -6.50 -14.67 -21.78
N ASP A 547 -6.79 -14.69 -23.08
CA ASP A 547 -8.00 -15.31 -23.61
C ASP A 547 -8.06 -16.81 -23.27
N SER A 548 -6.92 -17.51 -23.36
CA SER A 548 -6.85 -18.92 -23.02
C SER A 548 -7.02 -19.16 -21.52
N PHE A 549 -6.51 -18.29 -20.66
CA PHE A 549 -6.71 -18.34 -19.21
C PHE A 549 -8.20 -18.20 -18.85
N VAL A 550 -8.89 -17.20 -19.41
CA VAL A 550 -10.32 -16.96 -19.13
C VAL A 550 -11.20 -18.08 -19.70
N THR A 551 -10.86 -18.61 -20.87
CA THR A 551 -11.69 -19.62 -21.56
C THR A 551 -11.34 -21.07 -21.19
N GLY A 552 -10.17 -21.31 -20.57
CA GLY A 552 -9.58 -22.64 -20.38
C GLY A 552 -9.05 -23.25 -21.67
N GLY A 553 -8.78 -22.42 -22.68
CA GLY A 553 -8.45 -22.83 -24.04
C GLY A 553 -6.95 -23.01 -24.30
N THR A 554 -6.63 -23.05 -25.59
CA THR A 554 -5.26 -23.17 -26.10
C THR A 554 -4.91 -22.00 -27.00
N TYR A 555 -3.65 -21.60 -27.00
CA TYR A 555 -3.14 -20.58 -27.92
C TYR A 555 -1.73 -20.93 -28.38
N SER A 556 -1.39 -20.66 -29.64
CA SER A 556 -0.02 -20.83 -30.13
C SER A 556 0.32 -19.79 -31.18
N ARG A 557 1.51 -19.22 -31.08
CA ARG A 557 2.03 -18.26 -32.06
C ARG A 557 3.56 -18.24 -32.05
N THR A 558 4.12 -17.96 -33.21
CA THR A 558 5.54 -17.65 -33.39
C THR A 558 5.68 -16.35 -34.18
N TYR A 559 6.59 -15.48 -33.75
CA TYR A 559 6.96 -14.26 -34.45
C TYR A 559 8.48 -14.18 -34.56
N ASN A 560 8.99 -14.12 -35.79
CA ASN A 560 10.44 -14.10 -36.08
C ASN A 560 10.85 -12.99 -37.06
N ALA A 561 9.94 -12.11 -37.46
CA ALA A 561 10.22 -11.09 -38.48
C ALA A 561 11.15 -9.97 -37.97
N ASN A 562 11.19 -9.74 -36.66
CA ASN A 562 12.16 -8.89 -36.00
C ASN A 562 12.90 -9.74 -34.96
N THR A 563 14.21 -9.89 -35.14
CA THR A 563 15.05 -10.77 -34.31
C THR A 563 15.07 -10.39 -32.84
N ASP A 564 14.93 -9.09 -32.53
CA ASP A 564 15.06 -8.61 -31.15
C ASP A 564 13.77 -8.78 -30.34
N PHE A 565 12.66 -9.04 -31.04
CA PHE A 565 11.37 -9.41 -30.48
C PHE A 565 10.96 -10.83 -30.88
N ALA A 566 11.90 -11.66 -31.35
CA ALA A 566 11.60 -13.03 -31.74
C ALA A 566 11.06 -13.79 -30.52
N ALA A 567 9.89 -14.41 -30.69
CA ALA A 567 9.22 -15.13 -29.62
C ALA A 567 8.35 -16.25 -30.18
N SER A 568 8.16 -17.29 -29.37
CA SER A 568 7.28 -18.41 -29.64
C SER A 568 6.64 -18.89 -28.35
N ILE A 569 5.36 -19.20 -28.41
CA ILE A 569 4.63 -19.75 -27.27
C ILE A 569 3.59 -20.77 -27.73
N SER A 570 3.38 -21.79 -26.90
CA SER A 570 2.27 -22.73 -26.98
C SER A 570 1.68 -22.86 -25.58
N CYS A 571 0.42 -22.47 -25.43
CA CYS A 571 -0.31 -22.40 -24.18
C CYS A 571 -1.44 -23.42 -24.22
N ASP A 572 -1.61 -24.16 -23.12
CA ASP A 572 -2.75 -25.04 -22.91
C ASP A 572 -3.16 -24.95 -21.44
N PHE A 573 -4.36 -24.42 -21.20
CA PHE A 573 -4.96 -24.33 -19.86
C PHE A 573 -5.81 -25.55 -19.52
N GLU A 574 -5.87 -26.57 -20.39
CA GLU A 574 -6.43 -27.90 -20.11
C GLU A 574 -7.91 -27.84 -19.64
N GLY A 575 -8.68 -26.85 -20.11
CA GLY A 575 -10.06 -26.62 -19.71
C GLY A 575 -10.24 -25.87 -18.38
N HIS A 576 -9.14 -25.56 -17.67
CA HIS A 576 -9.18 -24.79 -16.43
C HIS A 576 -9.41 -23.31 -16.72
N LYS A 577 -10.58 -22.81 -16.33
CA LYS A 577 -10.96 -21.39 -16.48
C LYS A 577 -10.52 -20.60 -15.26
N GLY A 578 -9.72 -19.58 -15.49
CA GLY A 578 -9.34 -18.61 -14.48
C GLY A 578 -10.36 -17.47 -14.34
N THR A 579 -10.29 -16.77 -13.20
CA THR A 579 -11.10 -15.57 -12.94
C THR A 579 -10.23 -14.34 -13.14
N LEU A 580 -10.59 -13.48 -14.10
CA LEU A 580 -9.91 -12.22 -14.39
C LEU A 580 -10.85 -11.05 -14.05
N ALA A 581 -10.42 -10.19 -13.12
CA ALA A 581 -11.15 -8.99 -12.75
C ALA A 581 -11.08 -7.91 -13.85
N PHE A 582 -9.86 -7.54 -14.24
CA PHE A 582 -9.66 -6.51 -15.26
C PHE A 582 -8.23 -6.50 -15.80
N LEU A 583 -8.09 -5.81 -16.93
CA LEU A 583 -6.85 -5.33 -17.52
C LEU A 583 -6.82 -3.80 -17.43
N ALA A 584 -5.90 -3.24 -16.67
CA ALA A 584 -5.79 -1.81 -16.40
C ALA A 584 -4.58 -1.20 -17.11
N HIS A 585 -4.77 -0.04 -17.74
CA HIS A 585 -3.66 0.67 -18.37
C HIS A 585 -3.72 2.20 -18.29
N GLY A 586 -2.59 2.84 -18.59
CA GLY A 586 -2.43 4.30 -18.68
C GLY A 586 -2.20 4.72 -20.13
N HIS A 587 -1.20 5.57 -20.35
CA HIS A 587 -0.61 5.95 -21.65
C HIS A 587 -1.52 6.75 -22.58
N MET A 588 -2.84 6.54 -22.55
CA MET A 588 -3.79 7.16 -23.47
C MET A 588 -4.39 8.47 -22.93
N HIS A 589 -4.12 8.79 -21.66
CA HIS A 589 -4.58 10.01 -20.99
C HIS A 589 -6.11 10.19 -21.08
N ASN A 590 -6.84 9.07 -21.10
CA ASN A 590 -8.29 9.09 -21.21
C ASN A 590 -8.93 7.99 -20.37
N ASP A 591 -10.09 8.32 -19.83
CA ASP A 591 -10.94 7.38 -19.12
C ASP A 591 -11.73 6.55 -20.12
N ARG A 592 -11.53 5.23 -20.11
CA ARG A 592 -12.29 4.31 -20.97
C ARG A 592 -12.48 2.96 -20.32
N ILE A 593 -13.66 2.36 -20.52
CA ILE A 593 -13.93 0.96 -20.17
C ILE A 593 -14.42 0.27 -21.44
N SER A 594 -13.91 -0.95 -21.67
CA SER A 594 -14.27 -1.80 -22.79
C SER A 594 -14.37 -3.25 -22.31
N LYS A 595 -15.28 -4.02 -22.90
CA LYS A 595 -15.46 -5.44 -22.61
C LYS A 595 -15.44 -6.22 -23.90
N ASP A 596 -14.61 -7.26 -23.98
CA ASP A 596 -14.52 -8.09 -25.19
C ASP A 596 -15.54 -9.24 -25.20
N THR A 597 -15.52 -10.06 -26.25
CA THR A 597 -16.45 -11.17 -26.43
C THR A 597 -16.29 -12.29 -25.41
N ASN A 598 -15.13 -12.39 -24.76
CA ASN A 598 -14.88 -13.35 -23.68
C ASN A 598 -15.34 -12.82 -22.32
N GLY A 599 -15.85 -11.59 -22.27
CA GLY A 599 -16.20 -10.90 -21.05
C GLY A 599 -15.00 -10.25 -20.34
N THR A 600 -13.82 -10.20 -20.97
CA THR A 600 -12.65 -9.55 -20.37
C THR A 600 -12.82 -8.04 -20.38
N VAL A 601 -12.72 -7.43 -19.21
CA VAL A 601 -12.78 -5.98 -19.07
C VAL A 601 -11.38 -5.37 -19.19
N ASN A 602 -11.25 -4.40 -20.09
CA ASN A 602 -10.08 -3.54 -20.23
C ASN A 602 -10.49 -2.10 -19.90
N TYR A 603 -9.79 -1.45 -18.97
CA TYR A 603 -10.00 -0.04 -18.66
C TYR A 603 -8.73 0.78 -18.69
N SER A 604 -8.89 2.06 -19.01
CA SER A 604 -7.85 3.07 -18.98
C SER A 604 -8.22 4.22 -18.06
N ILE A 605 -7.18 4.83 -17.51
CA ILE A 605 -7.28 6.02 -16.66
C ILE A 605 -6.75 7.27 -17.38
N GLY A 606 -7.37 8.41 -17.08
CA GLY A 606 -6.82 9.72 -17.39
C GLY A 606 -5.43 9.95 -16.79
N CYS A 607 -4.78 11.03 -17.20
CA CYS A 607 -3.44 11.34 -16.75
C CYS A 607 -3.46 12.26 -15.53
N SER A 608 -2.64 11.96 -14.52
CA SER A 608 -2.60 12.75 -13.28
C SER A 608 -2.03 14.16 -13.51
N VAL A 609 -1.05 14.34 -14.41
CA VAL A 609 -0.55 15.68 -14.75
C VAL A 609 -1.68 16.54 -15.36
N SER A 610 -1.77 17.82 -15.01
CA SER A 610 -2.93 18.67 -15.40
C SER A 610 -2.82 19.29 -16.78
N ARG A 611 -1.75 18.99 -17.55
CA ARG A 611 -1.52 19.59 -18.87
C ARG A 611 -2.14 18.85 -20.04
N PRO A 612 -2.35 19.57 -21.16
CA PRO A 612 -2.79 18.96 -22.41
C PRO A 612 -1.81 17.88 -22.84
N LYS A 613 -2.32 16.67 -22.96
CA LYS A 613 -1.58 15.50 -23.42
C LYS A 613 -2.55 14.61 -24.18
N LYS A 614 -2.26 14.34 -25.46
CA LYS A 614 -3.16 13.61 -26.36
C LYS A 614 -4.58 14.21 -26.32
N ASP A 615 -5.57 13.44 -25.89
CA ASP A 615 -6.98 13.83 -25.83
C ASP A 615 -7.36 14.56 -24.53
N GLN A 616 -6.46 14.61 -23.54
CA GLN A 616 -6.70 15.34 -22.30
C GLN A 616 -6.57 16.86 -22.53
N GLY A 617 -7.59 17.61 -22.12
CA GLY A 617 -7.56 19.07 -22.07
C GLY A 617 -6.80 19.63 -20.88
N ASP A 618 -6.48 20.93 -20.91
CA ASP A 618 -5.83 21.62 -19.79
C ASP A 618 -6.74 21.67 -18.56
N ARG A 619 -6.16 21.52 -17.37
CA ARG A 619 -6.86 21.60 -16.09
C ARG A 619 -6.25 22.72 -15.24
N PRO A 620 -7.08 23.59 -14.64
CA PRO A 620 -6.59 24.72 -13.88
C PRO A 620 -5.81 24.25 -12.65
N LEU A 621 -4.78 25.00 -12.30
CA LEU A 621 -4.02 24.79 -11.08
C LEU A 621 -4.76 25.39 -9.86
N GLY A 622 -4.60 24.79 -8.69
CA GLY A 622 -5.15 25.25 -7.42
C GLY A 622 -6.58 24.79 -7.14
N VAL A 623 -7.04 23.74 -7.82
CA VAL A 623 -8.36 23.14 -7.64
C VAL A 623 -8.26 21.61 -7.57
N LEU A 624 -9.32 20.94 -7.10
CA LEU A 624 -9.35 19.48 -6.98
C LEU A 624 -9.12 18.79 -8.34
N GLU A 625 -9.68 19.35 -9.42
CA GLU A 625 -9.54 18.85 -10.78
C GLU A 625 -8.14 19.00 -11.37
N GLU A 626 -7.18 19.59 -10.66
CA GLU A 626 -5.77 19.58 -11.04
C GLU A 626 -5.20 18.14 -11.06
N ASP A 627 -5.68 17.30 -10.15
CA ASP A 627 -5.25 15.91 -9.97
C ASP A 627 -6.29 14.93 -10.54
N LEU A 628 -5.90 13.70 -10.81
CA LEU A 628 -6.74 12.61 -11.29
C LEU A 628 -6.10 11.27 -10.95
N TRP A 629 -6.82 10.46 -10.18
CA TRP A 629 -6.54 9.03 -9.98
C TRP A 629 -7.79 8.33 -9.44
N ASP A 630 -7.80 7.00 -9.44
CA ASP A 630 -8.94 6.19 -9.00
C ASP A 630 -8.59 5.30 -7.81
N VAL A 631 -9.51 5.16 -6.85
CA VAL A 631 -9.53 4.03 -5.93
C VAL A 631 -10.33 2.91 -6.58
N VAL A 632 -9.70 1.76 -6.75
CA VAL A 632 -10.32 0.53 -7.25
C VAL A 632 -10.83 -0.27 -6.06
N VAL A 633 -12.14 -0.45 -5.95
CA VAL A 633 -12.78 -1.33 -4.97
C VAL A 633 -13.31 -2.57 -5.71
N LEU A 634 -12.55 -3.65 -5.66
CA LEU A 634 -12.85 -4.93 -6.30
C LEU A 634 -13.58 -5.83 -5.30
N ASN A 635 -14.85 -6.14 -5.55
CA ASN A 635 -15.60 -7.12 -4.77
C ASN A 635 -15.56 -8.49 -5.47
N THR A 636 -14.91 -9.47 -4.83
CA THR A 636 -14.73 -10.81 -5.41
C THR A 636 -15.98 -11.69 -5.32
N LYS A 637 -16.85 -11.41 -4.34
CA LYS A 637 -18.10 -12.16 -4.13
C LYS A 637 -19.17 -11.74 -5.13
N THR A 638 -19.33 -10.44 -5.36
CA THR A 638 -20.32 -9.92 -6.33
C THR A 638 -19.77 -9.84 -7.76
N ARG A 639 -18.45 -10.03 -7.94
CA ARG A 639 -17.74 -9.86 -9.22
C ARG A 639 -17.93 -8.47 -9.83
N HIS A 640 -17.84 -7.47 -8.96
CA HIS A 640 -18.04 -6.07 -9.29
C HIS A 640 -16.77 -5.25 -8.99
N VAL A 641 -16.53 -4.20 -9.76
CA VAL A 641 -15.47 -3.24 -9.53
C VAL A 641 -16.05 -1.84 -9.58
N ASP A 642 -15.82 -1.09 -8.50
CA ASP A 642 -16.02 0.35 -8.44
C ASP A 642 -14.69 1.08 -8.61
N LEU A 643 -14.67 2.10 -9.46
CA LEU A 643 -13.56 3.04 -9.66
C LEU A 643 -14.00 4.40 -9.10
N ILE A 644 -13.57 4.71 -7.88
CA ILE A 644 -13.92 5.95 -7.18
C ILE A 644 -12.90 7.03 -7.52
N ARG A 645 -13.37 8.10 -8.16
CA ARG A 645 -12.52 9.15 -8.72
C ARG A 645 -12.10 10.15 -7.64
N PHE A 646 -10.79 10.38 -7.54
CA PHE A 646 -10.24 11.60 -6.94
C PHE A 646 -9.89 12.60 -8.04
N GLY A 647 -10.29 13.87 -7.87
CA GLY A 647 -9.94 14.91 -8.82
C GLY A 647 -10.85 14.98 -10.04
N LYS A 648 -10.28 15.22 -11.22
CA LYS A 648 -11.05 15.43 -12.46
C LYS A 648 -11.74 14.15 -12.90
N GLY A 649 -13.06 14.17 -13.10
CA GLY A 649 -13.82 13.09 -13.73
C GLY A 649 -15.02 12.68 -12.89
N THR A 650 -15.47 11.44 -13.06
CA THR A 650 -16.58 10.87 -12.28
C THR A 650 -16.26 9.42 -11.92
N ASP A 651 -16.92 8.92 -10.88
CA ASP A 651 -16.89 7.50 -10.52
C ASP A 651 -17.38 6.63 -11.69
N ARG A 652 -16.87 5.41 -11.79
CA ARG A 652 -17.20 4.42 -12.84
C ARG A 652 -17.30 3.04 -12.20
N SER A 653 -17.97 2.10 -12.85
CA SER A 653 -18.02 0.72 -12.38
C SER A 653 -18.25 -0.30 -13.50
N PHE A 654 -17.98 -1.57 -13.23
CA PHE A 654 -18.22 -2.67 -14.15
C PHE A 654 -18.28 -4.04 -13.45
N ASP A 655 -19.00 -4.98 -14.07
CA ASP A 655 -18.96 -6.39 -13.72
C ASP A 655 -17.96 -7.15 -14.60
N TYR A 656 -17.30 -8.16 -14.03
CA TYR A 656 -16.32 -9.01 -14.74
C TYR A 656 -16.70 -10.48 -14.73
#